data_AF-A0A174TT85-F1
#
_entry.id   AF-A0A174TT85-F1
#
_cell.length_a   1.000
_cell.length_b   1.000
_cell.length_c   1.000
_cell.angle_alpha   90.00
_cell.angle_beta   90.00
_cell.angle_gamma   90.00
#
_symmetry.space_group_name_H-M   'P 1'
#
loop_
_entity.id
_entity.type
_entity.pdbx_description
1 polymer ?
#
loop_
_entity_poly.entity_id
_entity_poly.type
_entity_poly.pdbx_seq_one_letter_code
_entity_poly.pdbx_strand_id
1 'polypeptide(L)'
;MKKLILSLGALFLYSCLLDASVSIIPVPQKCIEKKGSFILNKETVINLSIDDEGMRDAVAIWNDLLATAAGFKLEIAPPRSSNVIRCHINPSFPNEEAYKLKVTPSSIQIEAKTSRGVFYAFQTLRQLMPPAIEQADKVEEEFVWKVPCVIIEDMPSFSYRGIMLDVSRHFMPKEVVKRCIDLMAFHKLNTFHWHLTDDQGWRIEIKKYPKLTSVGGFRDKTIIGHVRNKPYQWNMERYGGFYTQEDVKEIVAYAKKRFVEIIPEIEMPGHSMAALAAYPEYSCTGGPFEVEGRWGVFNDIYCTKEATFEFMQNILDEVIPLFPSSYIHIGGDEVPRLRWKNCVHCQKRMKQERLTKESELQTYFINRVESYLNMRGKRIIGWDEILEGGIPQRVTVMSWRGEEGGIHAAKAGYDVIMTPYKSLYLNRYQLNPETEPLANGGFVPLEKVYEYYPVPSVLTPEEASHIIGVQGNMWTEYIASAEHLEYMFFPRTAALSEVAWSPKAKKNYGDFCLRLIDVEKHYNVMGLNYCKKIQLSPKSLVQDETLTPIPSEKPSKYQKQQISRKYGMFIHFGINTFHDVEWSDGSLPAESYSPLTIDARQWVSTAKKAGMKYIILVAKHHEGFCLWDSKYTEYDVANSGNPTNVIEEVALECKRQGIQLGLYYSLWDRKVNPDTENPADDASYNKYMLNQLNELIDITEKHTKIVEFWFDGSWKKPSYRWPVKEIYETIKKREPQCQVGINWSIGQDVNPNDPNAPKKSFNIKPEEQKDGDPIRYFPSDFRLGDPLLPANPDPKVFTHQGKRYYMPFESTVCISKRWFYHTTDVEYKSADELETLYRRATAQDNILILNTPPNREGKIRPEDVNLLIELKERIKK
;
A
#
# COMPACT_ATOMS: atom_id res chain seq x y z
N MET A 1 15.81 19.87 67.68
CA MET A 1 14.75 19.96 66.66
C MET A 1 15.30 19.51 65.33
N LYS A 2 14.61 18.54 64.71
CA LYS A 2 14.59 18.16 63.28
C LYS A 2 15.91 17.82 62.56
N LYS A 3 16.02 16.50 62.33
CA LYS A 3 16.64 15.81 61.19
C LYS A 3 16.57 16.60 59.87
N LEU A 4 17.65 16.58 59.10
CA LEU A 4 17.60 16.09 57.70
C LEU A 4 19.00 15.67 57.22
N ILE A 5 19.18 14.36 57.11
CA ILE A 5 20.20 13.69 56.30
C ILE A 5 19.63 13.62 54.88
N LEU A 6 20.38 14.04 53.87
CA LEU A 6 20.15 13.62 52.48
C LEU A 6 21.49 13.66 51.71
N SER A 7 22.16 12.51 51.80
CA SER A 7 22.90 11.84 50.73
C SER A 7 22.90 12.51 49.35
N LEU A 8 24.07 13.00 48.93
CA LEU A 8 24.46 13.13 47.52
C LEU A 8 24.54 11.71 46.92
N GLY A 9 23.40 11.22 46.44
CA GLY A 9 23.30 10.04 45.60
C GLY A 9 23.47 10.43 44.13
N ALA A 10 24.41 9.75 43.48
CA ALA A 10 24.69 9.76 42.05
C ALA A 10 23.47 10.05 41.15
N LEU A 11 23.47 11.22 40.50
CA LEU A 11 22.82 11.38 39.20
C LEU A 11 23.68 10.66 38.15
N PHE A 12 23.58 9.33 38.10
CA PHE A 12 23.82 8.63 36.86
C PHE A 12 22.65 8.98 35.95
N LEU A 13 22.91 9.89 35.01
CA LEU A 13 22.10 10.09 33.81
C LEU A 13 21.96 8.73 33.11
N TYR A 14 20.87 8.02 33.40
CA TYR A 14 20.33 7.03 32.50
C TYR A 14 19.76 7.79 31.30
N SER A 15 20.65 8.20 30.39
CA SER A 15 20.27 8.31 29.00
C SER A 15 19.94 6.88 28.56
N CYS A 16 18.66 6.50 28.61
CA CYS A 16 18.17 5.47 27.72
C CYS A 16 18.44 6.00 26.30
N LEU A 17 19.59 5.60 25.75
CA LEU A 17 19.77 5.51 24.32
C LEU A 17 18.66 4.56 23.87
N LEU A 18 17.58 5.12 23.33
CA LEU A 18 16.77 4.42 22.35
C LEU A 18 17.75 4.10 21.22
N ASP A 19 18.30 2.88 21.20
CA ASP A 19 18.95 2.37 20.01
C ASP A 19 17.89 2.47 18.89
N ALA A 20 18.22 3.23 17.84
CA ALA A 20 17.34 3.39 16.69
C ALA A 20 17.11 2.01 16.05
N SER A 21 15.86 1.68 15.76
CA SER A 21 15.52 0.46 15.03
C SER A 21 16.21 0.45 13.66
N VAL A 22 16.64 -0.72 13.21
CA VAL A 22 17.34 -0.88 11.94
C VAL A 22 16.37 -0.71 10.77
N SER A 23 16.59 0.35 9.98
CA SER A 23 15.76 0.68 8.81
C SER A 23 16.50 0.39 7.51
N ILE A 24 16.04 -0.63 6.77
CA ILE A 24 16.63 -1.07 5.50
C ILE A 24 15.52 -1.21 4.45
N ILE A 25 15.73 -0.67 3.25
CA ILE A 25 14.89 -0.90 2.07
C ILE A 25 15.76 -1.40 0.92
N PRO A 26 15.49 -2.59 0.34
CA PRO A 26 14.43 -3.54 0.70
C PRO A 26 14.55 -4.17 2.09
N VAL A 27 13.42 -4.52 2.73
CA VAL A 27 13.45 -5.28 4.00
C VAL A 27 14.09 -6.66 3.79
N PRO A 28 15.12 -7.04 4.57
CA PRO A 28 15.75 -8.35 4.43
C PRO A 28 14.81 -9.49 4.79
N GLN A 29 15.07 -10.70 4.26
CA GLN A 29 14.29 -11.88 4.64
C GLN A 29 14.28 -12.12 6.14
N LYS A 30 15.42 -11.90 6.79
CA LYS A 30 15.59 -11.99 8.23
C LYS A 30 16.58 -10.94 8.73
N CYS A 31 16.17 -10.20 9.75
CA CYS A 31 17.02 -9.25 10.47
C CYS A 31 16.82 -9.48 11.98
N ILE A 32 17.93 -9.64 12.70
CA ILE A 32 17.93 -9.79 14.16
C ILE A 32 18.88 -8.74 14.72
N GLU A 33 18.31 -7.71 15.35
CA GLU A 33 19.08 -6.70 16.07
C GLU A 33 19.77 -7.28 17.31
N LYS A 34 20.98 -6.79 17.59
CA LYS A 34 21.81 -7.17 18.74
C LYS A 34 22.31 -5.89 19.42
N LYS A 35 22.62 -6.00 20.70
CA LYS A 35 23.13 -4.86 21.47
C LYS A 35 24.54 -4.47 21.01
N GLY A 36 24.79 -3.15 20.97
CA GLY A 36 26.09 -2.56 20.69
C GLY A 36 26.28 -2.15 19.22
N SER A 37 27.46 -1.64 18.92
CA SER A 37 27.86 -1.21 17.58
C SER A 37 29.31 -1.59 17.28
N PHE A 38 29.61 -1.78 16.01
CA PHE A 38 30.96 -1.81 15.47
C PHE A 38 31.39 -0.38 15.15
N ILE A 39 32.62 -0.02 15.54
CA ILE A 39 33.21 1.29 15.23
C ILE A 39 34.13 1.13 14.02
N LEU A 40 33.74 1.69 12.90
CA LEU A 40 34.55 1.72 11.69
C LEU A 40 35.56 2.88 11.77
N ASN A 41 36.83 2.62 11.48
CA ASN A 41 37.89 3.63 11.50
C ASN A 41 38.98 3.32 10.46
N LYS A 42 39.95 4.22 10.33
CA LYS A 42 41.07 4.09 9.39
C LYS A 42 41.96 2.86 9.66
N GLU A 43 41.93 2.31 10.86
CA GLU A 43 42.66 1.09 11.23
C GLU A 43 41.89 -0.20 10.89
N THR A 44 40.59 -0.09 10.55
CA THR A 44 39.79 -1.23 10.11
C THR A 44 40.37 -1.77 8.79
N VAL A 45 40.46 -3.09 8.66
CA VAL A 45 40.90 -3.75 7.43
C VAL A 45 39.80 -4.61 6.82
N ILE A 46 39.86 -4.81 5.51
CA ILE A 46 39.00 -5.75 4.80
C ILE A 46 39.82 -7.01 4.52
N ASN A 47 39.25 -8.17 4.82
CA ASN A 47 39.81 -9.46 4.48
C ASN A 47 38.91 -10.16 3.46
N LEU A 48 39.48 -10.62 2.36
CA LEU A 48 38.77 -11.35 1.31
C LEU A 48 39.21 -12.81 1.31
N SER A 49 38.26 -13.76 1.23
CA SER A 49 38.58 -15.18 1.06
C SER A 49 39.14 -15.50 -0.33
N ILE A 50 38.73 -14.71 -1.33
CA ILE A 50 39.24 -14.73 -2.70
C ILE A 50 39.41 -13.29 -3.18
N ASP A 51 40.39 -13.03 -4.04
CA ASP A 51 40.71 -11.69 -4.53
C ASP A 51 40.50 -11.60 -6.06
N ASP A 52 39.23 -11.68 -6.48
CA ASP A 52 38.79 -11.55 -7.87
C ASP A 52 38.33 -10.12 -8.24
N GLU A 53 38.09 -9.87 -9.53
CA GLU A 53 37.66 -8.56 -10.04
C GLU A 53 36.38 -8.06 -9.34
N GLY A 54 35.38 -8.93 -9.14
CA GLY A 54 34.10 -8.53 -8.55
C GLY A 54 34.20 -8.20 -7.06
N MET A 55 35.02 -8.92 -6.30
CA MET A 55 35.29 -8.59 -4.89
C MET A 55 36.03 -7.25 -4.78
N ARG A 56 37.00 -7.00 -5.66
CA ARG A 56 37.72 -5.71 -5.72
C ARG A 56 36.80 -4.57 -6.11
N ASP A 57 35.88 -4.76 -7.06
CA ASP A 57 34.90 -3.74 -7.44
C ASP A 57 33.95 -3.41 -6.27
N ALA A 58 33.43 -4.41 -5.56
CA ALA A 58 32.58 -4.19 -4.39
C ALA A 58 33.30 -3.41 -3.28
N VAL A 59 34.57 -3.76 -3.02
CA VAL A 59 35.42 -3.05 -2.05
C VAL A 59 35.76 -1.64 -2.52
N ALA A 60 36.03 -1.44 -3.81
CA ALA A 60 36.36 -0.14 -4.37
C ALA A 60 35.20 0.84 -4.19
N ILE A 61 33.97 0.43 -4.53
CA ILE A 61 32.77 1.26 -4.34
C ILE A 61 32.58 1.63 -2.86
N TRP A 62 32.73 0.66 -1.96
CA TRP A 62 32.66 0.91 -0.52
C TRP A 62 33.74 1.90 -0.04
N ASN A 63 34.97 1.71 -0.50
CA ASN A 63 36.09 2.58 -0.15
C ASN A 63 35.99 3.98 -0.76
N ASP A 64 35.35 4.14 -1.91
CA ASP A 64 35.15 5.46 -2.51
C ASP A 64 34.15 6.31 -1.70
N LEU A 65 33.11 5.68 -1.11
CA LEU A 65 32.23 6.33 -0.14
C LEU A 65 33.01 6.79 1.11
N LEU A 66 33.82 5.90 1.69
CA LEU A 66 34.63 6.23 2.87
C LEU A 66 35.69 7.27 2.59
N ALA A 67 36.34 7.21 1.43
CA ALA A 67 37.35 8.20 1.06
C ALA A 67 36.76 9.60 0.95
N THR A 68 35.56 9.69 0.38
CA THR A 68 34.85 10.95 0.18
C THR A 68 34.35 11.50 1.52
N ALA A 69 33.51 10.75 2.24
CA ALA A 69 32.85 11.25 3.45
C ALA A 69 33.73 11.16 4.71
N ALA A 70 34.49 10.08 4.88
CA ALA A 70 35.28 9.82 6.09
C ALA A 70 36.76 10.25 5.96
N GLY A 71 37.25 10.46 4.74
CA GLY A 71 38.63 10.88 4.48
C GLY A 71 39.68 9.75 4.61
N PHE A 72 39.28 8.48 4.55
CA PHE A 72 40.20 7.33 4.56
C PHE A 72 39.67 6.17 3.71
N LYS A 73 40.57 5.26 3.31
CA LYS A 73 40.24 3.99 2.64
C LYS A 73 40.64 2.83 3.54
N LEU A 74 39.90 1.73 3.49
CA LEU A 74 40.24 0.50 4.19
C LEU A 74 41.17 -0.34 3.33
N GLU A 75 42.26 -0.83 3.94
CA GLU A 75 43.21 -1.71 3.26
C GLU A 75 42.70 -3.15 3.19
N ILE A 76 42.96 -3.82 2.07
CA ILE A 76 42.80 -5.26 1.96
C ILE A 76 44.00 -5.92 2.63
N ALA A 77 43.77 -6.69 3.71
CA ALA A 77 44.83 -7.27 4.53
C ALA A 77 44.50 -8.72 4.97
N PRO A 78 45.52 -9.46 5.47
CA PRO A 78 45.30 -10.76 6.11
C PRO A 78 44.32 -10.67 7.30
N PRO A 79 43.66 -11.79 7.65
CA PRO A 79 42.61 -11.79 8.68
C PRO A 79 43.14 -11.40 10.07
N ARG A 80 42.43 -10.46 10.75
CA ARG A 80 42.71 -10.03 12.14
C ARG A 80 41.63 -10.50 13.12
N SER A 81 41.97 -10.69 14.39
CA SER A 81 41.00 -11.13 15.41
C SER A 81 39.91 -10.09 15.72
N SER A 82 40.18 -8.80 15.53
CA SER A 82 39.24 -7.70 15.71
C SER A 82 39.52 -6.54 14.73
N ASN A 83 38.61 -5.56 14.68
CA ASN A 83 38.64 -4.40 13.79
C ASN A 83 38.79 -4.79 12.30
N VAL A 84 37.90 -5.68 11.84
CA VAL A 84 37.98 -6.29 10.51
C VAL A 84 36.60 -6.48 9.88
N ILE A 85 36.51 -6.28 8.57
CA ILE A 85 35.41 -6.73 7.71
C ILE A 85 35.89 -7.98 6.97
N ARG A 86 35.22 -9.12 7.16
CA ARG A 86 35.56 -10.40 6.53
C ARG A 86 34.55 -10.73 5.46
N CYS A 87 34.98 -10.79 4.21
CA CYS A 87 34.16 -11.19 3.07
C CYS A 87 34.56 -12.60 2.64
N HIS A 88 33.67 -13.56 2.83
CA HIS A 88 33.91 -14.97 2.57
C HIS A 88 32.95 -15.52 1.52
N ILE A 89 33.52 -16.16 0.50
CA ILE A 89 32.76 -16.87 -0.53
C ILE A 89 32.46 -18.29 -0.05
N ASN A 90 31.16 -18.57 0.09
CA ASN A 90 30.63 -19.87 0.49
C ASN A 90 29.75 -20.45 -0.63
N PRO A 91 30.25 -21.43 -1.41
CA PRO A 91 29.49 -22.05 -2.50
C PRO A 91 28.21 -22.76 -2.08
N SER A 92 28.00 -23.03 -0.78
CA SER A 92 26.80 -23.74 -0.28
C SER A 92 25.52 -22.90 -0.29
N PHE A 93 25.61 -21.59 -0.54
CA PHE A 93 24.44 -20.73 -0.61
C PHE A 93 23.56 -21.11 -1.84
N PRO A 94 22.22 -21.13 -1.68
CA PRO A 94 21.32 -21.61 -2.73
C PRO A 94 21.20 -20.64 -3.92
N ASN A 95 21.48 -19.35 -3.72
CA ASN A 95 21.30 -18.30 -4.72
C ASN A 95 22.60 -17.45 -4.85
N GLU A 96 22.92 -16.99 -6.06
CA GLU A 96 24.15 -16.25 -6.36
C GLU A 96 24.22 -14.86 -5.70
N GLU A 97 23.07 -14.25 -5.46
CA GLU A 97 22.89 -12.92 -4.89
C GLU A 97 22.58 -12.95 -3.39
N ALA A 98 22.42 -14.15 -2.81
CA ALA A 98 22.18 -14.33 -1.38
C ALA A 98 23.42 -14.00 -0.55
N TYR A 99 23.19 -13.44 0.64
CA TYR A 99 24.24 -13.15 1.60
C TYR A 99 23.79 -13.31 3.05
N LYS A 100 24.77 -13.45 3.93
CA LYS A 100 24.64 -13.33 5.37
C LYS A 100 25.57 -12.24 5.86
N LEU A 101 25.02 -11.28 6.62
CA LEU A 101 25.77 -10.19 7.23
C LEU A 101 25.65 -10.31 8.76
N LYS A 102 26.77 -10.37 9.45
CA LYS A 102 26.83 -10.38 10.92
C LYS A 102 27.75 -9.27 11.40
N VAL A 103 27.19 -8.33 12.16
CA VAL A 103 27.90 -7.23 12.78
C VAL A 103 28.01 -7.51 14.29
N THR A 104 29.24 -7.43 14.80
CA THR A 104 29.57 -7.54 16.23
C THR A 104 30.42 -6.34 16.63
N PRO A 105 30.62 -6.05 17.93
CA PRO A 105 31.49 -4.94 18.33
C PRO A 105 32.94 -5.07 17.85
N SER A 106 33.39 -6.29 17.54
CA SER A 106 34.76 -6.58 17.12
C SER A 106 34.97 -6.80 15.63
N SER A 107 33.92 -7.11 14.85
CA SER A 107 34.05 -7.44 13.42
C SER A 107 32.72 -7.40 12.68
N ILE A 108 32.82 -7.22 11.36
CA ILE A 108 31.76 -7.43 10.38
C ILE A 108 32.10 -8.68 9.57
N GLN A 109 31.15 -9.60 9.42
CA GLN A 109 31.29 -10.83 8.64
C GLN A 109 30.24 -10.84 7.54
N ILE A 110 30.69 -11.01 6.31
CA ILE A 110 29.87 -11.13 5.10
C ILE A 110 30.16 -12.50 4.49
N GLU A 111 29.14 -13.32 4.33
CA GLU A 111 29.22 -14.60 3.62
C GLU A 111 28.25 -14.58 2.44
N ALA A 112 28.69 -15.01 1.26
CA ALA A 112 27.85 -15.07 0.06
C ALA A 112 28.35 -16.12 -0.94
N LYS A 113 27.52 -16.53 -1.90
CA LYS A 113 27.94 -17.47 -2.96
C LYS A 113 28.91 -16.87 -3.97
N THR A 114 28.70 -15.60 -4.31
CA THR A 114 29.45 -14.87 -5.34
C THR A 114 29.72 -13.44 -4.87
N SER A 115 30.56 -12.70 -5.60
CA SER A 115 30.81 -11.28 -5.37
C SER A 115 29.54 -10.41 -5.47
N ARG A 116 28.49 -10.85 -6.19
CA ARG A 116 27.17 -10.18 -6.22
C ARG A 116 26.52 -10.12 -4.83
N GLY A 117 26.48 -11.24 -4.11
CA GLY A 117 25.93 -11.27 -2.76
C GLY A 117 26.76 -10.44 -1.78
N VAL A 118 28.10 -10.44 -1.93
CA VAL A 118 28.98 -9.55 -1.14
C VAL A 118 28.68 -8.08 -1.41
N PHE A 119 28.49 -7.70 -2.68
CA PHE A 119 28.11 -6.34 -3.05
C PHE A 119 26.79 -5.92 -2.42
N TYR A 120 25.74 -6.75 -2.47
CA TYR A 120 24.47 -6.43 -1.83
C TYR A 120 24.55 -6.37 -0.30
N ALA A 121 25.44 -7.16 0.32
CA ALA A 121 25.74 -7.03 1.74
C ALA A 121 26.35 -5.66 2.07
N PHE A 122 27.22 -5.13 1.20
CA PHE A 122 27.75 -3.77 1.31
C PHE A 122 26.66 -2.70 1.12
N GLN A 123 25.68 -2.90 0.23
CA GLN A 123 24.54 -1.97 0.12
C GLN A 123 23.67 -1.96 1.38
N THR A 124 23.47 -3.12 2.01
CA THR A 124 22.84 -3.19 3.34
C THR A 124 23.70 -2.49 4.40
N LEU A 125 25.00 -2.72 4.40
CA LEU A 125 25.93 -2.05 5.32
C LEU A 125 25.93 -0.53 5.15
N ARG A 126 25.81 -0.04 3.90
CA ARG A 126 25.68 1.39 3.56
C ARG A 126 24.44 2.01 4.22
N GLN A 127 23.29 1.33 4.17
CA GLN A 127 22.07 1.81 4.83
C GLN A 127 22.16 1.75 6.37
N LEU A 128 22.91 0.78 6.92
CA LEU A 128 23.18 0.68 8.35
C LEU A 128 24.15 1.73 8.88
N MET A 129 24.95 2.35 8.00
CA MET A 129 25.83 3.45 8.37
C MET A 129 25.04 4.74 8.62
N PRO A 130 25.59 5.68 9.39
CA PRO A 130 25.00 7.01 9.50
C PRO A 130 24.88 7.68 8.13
N PRO A 131 23.80 8.42 7.83
CA PRO A 131 23.59 9.09 6.54
C PRO A 131 24.73 10.02 6.09
N ALA A 132 25.59 10.46 7.02
CA ALA A 132 26.79 11.22 6.72
C ALA A 132 27.76 10.49 5.77
N ILE A 133 27.66 9.16 5.61
CA ILE A 133 28.48 8.40 4.65
C ILE A 133 28.21 8.81 3.20
N GLU A 134 27.07 9.44 2.94
CA GLU A 134 26.65 9.88 1.61
C GLU A 134 27.11 11.31 1.26
N GLN A 135 27.88 11.98 2.14
CA GLN A 135 28.35 13.32 1.87
C GLN A 135 29.27 13.34 0.64
N ALA A 136 29.09 14.36 -0.19
CA ALA A 136 29.94 14.61 -1.35
C ALA A 136 31.34 15.14 -0.97
N ASP A 137 31.49 15.58 0.27
CA ASP A 137 32.73 16.11 0.84
C ASP A 137 33.03 15.43 2.19
N LYS A 138 34.24 15.65 2.69
CA LYS A 138 34.66 15.09 3.98
C LYS A 138 33.88 15.73 5.14
N VAL A 139 33.37 14.91 6.05
CA VAL A 139 32.79 15.38 7.31
C VAL A 139 33.85 16.11 8.14
N GLU A 140 33.63 17.39 8.44
CA GLU A 140 34.62 18.27 9.04
C GLU A 140 34.90 17.99 10.54
N GLU A 141 33.93 17.45 11.27
CA GLU A 141 34.04 17.17 12.72
C GLU A 141 34.56 15.74 12.99
N GLU A 142 35.11 15.49 14.19
CA GLU A 142 35.44 14.14 14.64
C GLU A 142 34.16 13.28 14.71
N PHE A 143 33.89 12.53 13.64
CA PHE A 143 32.69 11.73 13.49
C PHE A 143 32.96 10.25 13.80
N VAL A 144 32.12 9.66 14.65
CA VAL A 144 32.23 8.25 14.99
C VAL A 144 31.34 7.42 14.06
N TRP A 145 31.97 6.68 13.15
CA TRP A 145 31.29 5.80 12.19
C TRP A 145 30.81 4.52 12.86
N LYS A 146 29.56 4.51 13.31
CA LYS A 146 28.96 3.37 14.02
C LYS A 146 28.08 2.55 13.08
N VAL A 147 28.26 1.22 13.12
CA VAL A 147 27.34 0.26 12.52
C VAL A 147 26.66 -0.54 13.64
N PRO A 148 25.32 -0.59 13.72
CA PRO A 148 24.64 -1.36 14.75
C PRO A 148 24.94 -2.87 14.63
N CYS A 149 25.03 -3.56 15.77
CA CYS A 149 25.21 -5.01 15.78
C CYS A 149 23.93 -5.71 15.30
N VAL A 150 24.04 -6.52 14.26
CA VAL A 150 22.90 -7.19 13.61
C VAL A 150 23.29 -8.56 13.07
N ILE A 151 22.31 -9.43 12.87
CA ILE A 151 22.45 -10.64 12.05
C ILE A 151 21.37 -10.59 10.96
N ILE A 152 21.81 -10.55 9.71
CA ILE A 152 20.96 -10.49 8.52
C ILE A 152 21.23 -11.70 7.64
N GLU A 153 20.17 -12.36 7.20
CA GLU A 153 20.17 -13.42 6.18
C GLU A 153 19.20 -12.98 5.09
N ASP A 154 19.66 -12.91 3.85
CA ASP A 154 18.92 -12.22 2.81
C ASP A 154 19.19 -12.78 1.40
N MET A 155 18.18 -12.72 0.54
CA MET A 155 18.24 -13.09 -0.87
C MET A 155 17.03 -12.48 -1.61
N PRO A 156 17.16 -12.19 -2.93
CA PRO A 156 16.08 -11.61 -3.71
C PRO A 156 14.94 -12.63 -3.96
N SER A 157 13.72 -12.11 -4.07
CA SER A 157 12.53 -12.91 -4.47
C SER A 157 12.47 -13.12 -5.99
N PHE A 158 12.99 -12.17 -6.77
CA PHE A 158 13.04 -12.24 -8.22
C PHE A 158 14.46 -12.03 -8.74
N SER A 159 14.82 -12.76 -9.80
CA SER A 159 16.13 -12.65 -10.44
C SER A 159 16.28 -11.38 -11.29
N TYR A 160 15.18 -10.91 -11.88
CA TYR A 160 15.11 -9.67 -12.66
C TYR A 160 14.47 -8.55 -11.83
N ARG A 161 15.21 -7.46 -11.58
CA ARG A 161 14.74 -6.34 -10.75
C ARG A 161 15.11 -5.04 -11.44
N GLY A 162 14.21 -4.56 -12.30
CA GLY A 162 14.55 -3.57 -13.31
C GLY A 162 13.95 -2.18 -13.11
N ILE A 163 14.59 -1.19 -13.71
CA ILE A 163 13.93 0.07 -14.11
C ILE A 163 14.24 0.34 -15.58
N MET A 164 13.29 0.96 -16.28
CA MET A 164 13.49 1.50 -17.61
C MET A 164 13.68 3.01 -17.57
N LEU A 165 14.63 3.53 -18.34
CA LEU A 165 14.74 4.96 -18.63
C LEU A 165 14.61 5.22 -20.13
N ASP A 166 13.57 5.97 -20.49
CA ASP A 166 13.41 6.59 -21.81
C ASP A 166 14.33 7.80 -21.94
N VAL A 167 15.30 7.68 -22.83
CA VAL A 167 16.20 8.80 -23.19
C VAL A 167 15.92 9.30 -24.61
N SER A 168 14.91 8.73 -25.28
CA SER A 168 14.47 9.13 -26.60
C SER A 168 13.61 10.39 -26.54
N ARG A 169 12.54 10.38 -25.74
CA ARG A 169 11.59 11.52 -25.68
C ARG A 169 12.28 12.78 -25.15
N HIS A 170 13.00 12.65 -24.04
CA HIS A 170 13.98 13.65 -23.59
C HIS A 170 15.34 13.00 -23.32
N PHE A 171 16.37 13.46 -24.04
CA PHE A 171 17.75 13.01 -23.84
C PHE A 171 18.26 13.33 -22.44
N MET A 172 18.86 12.34 -21.78
CA MET A 172 19.48 12.47 -20.46
C MET A 172 21.01 12.42 -20.62
N PRO A 173 21.78 13.36 -20.06
CA PRO A 173 23.24 13.27 -20.09
C PRO A 173 23.76 12.00 -19.41
N LYS A 174 24.94 11.51 -19.82
CA LYS A 174 25.52 10.26 -19.29
C LYS A 174 25.67 10.24 -17.76
N GLU A 175 25.94 11.39 -17.15
CA GLU A 175 26.09 11.49 -15.69
C GLU A 175 24.75 11.26 -14.97
N VAL A 176 23.62 11.64 -15.59
CA VAL A 176 22.28 11.31 -15.08
C VAL A 176 22.04 9.80 -15.14
N VAL A 177 22.42 9.16 -16.24
CA VAL A 177 22.30 7.69 -16.40
C VAL A 177 23.13 6.95 -15.35
N LYS A 178 24.38 7.37 -15.13
CA LYS A 178 25.25 6.81 -14.07
C LYS A 178 24.64 7.01 -12.68
N ARG A 179 24.07 8.18 -12.40
CA ARG A 179 23.39 8.46 -11.13
C ARG A 179 22.16 7.57 -10.92
N CYS A 180 21.38 7.29 -11.97
CA CYS A 180 20.31 6.29 -11.89
C CYS A 180 20.85 4.90 -11.51
N ILE A 181 21.96 4.47 -12.12
CA ILE A 181 22.61 3.18 -11.83
C ILE A 181 23.11 3.12 -10.37
N ASP A 182 23.66 4.21 -9.83
CA ASP A 182 24.05 4.29 -8.41
C ASP A 182 22.86 4.08 -7.47
N LEU A 183 21.74 4.74 -7.74
CA LEU A 183 20.54 4.66 -6.92
C LEU A 183 19.82 3.31 -7.06
N MET A 184 19.88 2.69 -8.25
CA MET A 184 19.44 1.31 -8.45
C MET A 184 20.23 0.35 -7.57
N ALA A 185 21.56 0.47 -7.59
CA ALA A 185 22.43 -0.38 -6.82
C ALA A 185 22.23 -0.21 -5.31
N PHE A 186 22.03 1.02 -4.83
CA PHE A 186 21.66 1.32 -3.44
C PHE A 186 20.42 0.54 -2.98
N HIS A 187 19.46 0.34 -3.89
CA HIS A 187 18.24 -0.43 -3.68
C HIS A 187 18.29 -1.89 -4.15
N LYS A 188 19.47 -2.40 -4.50
CA LYS A 188 19.66 -3.79 -4.97
C LYS A 188 18.86 -4.17 -6.23
N LEU A 189 18.53 -3.17 -7.06
CA LEU A 189 18.03 -3.38 -8.42
C LEU A 189 19.22 -3.72 -9.32
N ASN A 190 19.03 -4.65 -10.26
CA ASN A 190 20.13 -5.26 -11.01
C ASN A 190 20.00 -5.13 -12.53
N THR A 191 18.91 -4.57 -13.04
CA THR A 191 18.73 -4.42 -14.50
C THR A 191 18.31 -3.02 -14.90
N PHE A 192 19.09 -2.39 -15.76
CA PHE A 192 18.79 -1.10 -16.36
C PHE A 192 18.34 -1.31 -17.80
N HIS A 193 17.03 -1.17 -18.04
CA HIS A 193 16.45 -1.21 -19.37
C HIS A 193 16.61 0.18 -20.01
N TRP A 194 17.44 0.28 -21.04
CA TRP A 194 17.78 1.55 -21.65
C TRP A 194 17.04 1.75 -22.98
N HIS A 195 15.97 2.54 -22.95
CA HIS A 195 15.16 2.83 -24.12
C HIS A 195 15.79 3.94 -24.97
N LEU A 196 16.54 3.53 -26.01
CA LEU A 196 17.50 4.37 -26.74
C LEU A 196 16.93 5.01 -28.02
N THR A 197 15.80 4.53 -28.53
CA THR A 197 15.28 4.94 -29.85
C THR A 197 13.76 4.99 -29.82
N ASP A 198 13.19 6.06 -30.36
CA ASP A 198 11.74 6.22 -30.55
C ASP A 198 11.47 7.26 -31.66
N ASP A 199 10.21 7.64 -31.86
CA ASP A 199 9.81 8.60 -32.89
C ASP A 199 10.44 9.99 -32.74
N GLN A 200 10.67 10.41 -31.50
CA GLN A 200 11.15 11.75 -31.14
C GLN A 200 12.68 11.82 -30.98
N GLY A 201 13.40 10.72 -31.20
CA GLY A 201 14.85 10.69 -31.07
C GLY A 201 15.54 9.34 -31.28
N TRP A 202 16.73 9.39 -31.88
CA TRP A 202 17.67 8.28 -31.92
C TRP A 202 18.92 8.61 -31.12
N ARG A 203 19.24 7.81 -30.09
CA ARG A 203 20.21 8.21 -29.05
C ARG A 203 21.52 7.44 -29.05
N ILE A 204 21.75 6.49 -29.95
CA ILE A 204 22.99 5.70 -29.97
C ILE A 204 23.75 5.86 -31.29
N GLU A 205 25.05 6.10 -31.23
CA GLU A 205 25.89 6.18 -32.42
C GLU A 205 25.99 4.82 -33.15
N ILE A 206 25.61 4.82 -34.43
CA ILE A 206 25.86 3.72 -35.37
C ILE A 206 26.76 4.25 -36.48
N LYS A 207 28.01 3.80 -36.52
CA LYS A 207 29.04 4.35 -37.40
C LYS A 207 28.72 4.14 -38.86
N LYS A 208 28.11 3.00 -39.21
CA LYS A 208 27.67 2.68 -40.57
C LYS A 208 26.52 3.57 -41.04
N TYR A 209 25.72 4.11 -40.11
CA TYR A 209 24.56 4.95 -40.40
C TYR A 209 24.60 6.28 -39.64
N PRO A 210 25.54 7.19 -39.97
CA PRO A 210 25.78 8.40 -39.19
C PRO A 210 24.59 9.37 -39.15
N LYS A 211 23.69 9.34 -40.15
CA LYS A 211 22.47 10.17 -40.12
C LYS A 211 21.50 9.81 -39.00
N LEU A 212 21.59 8.60 -38.42
CA LEU A 212 20.75 8.24 -37.28
C LEU A 212 20.95 9.19 -36.12
N THR A 213 22.19 9.62 -35.85
CA THR A 213 22.46 10.61 -34.80
C THR A 213 22.52 12.04 -35.33
N SER A 214 23.06 12.29 -36.53
CA SER A 214 23.17 13.65 -37.06
C SER A 214 21.83 14.27 -37.49
N VAL A 215 20.86 13.43 -37.87
CA VAL A 215 19.47 13.81 -38.18
C VAL A 215 18.52 13.28 -37.11
N GLY A 216 18.43 11.95 -36.96
CA GLY A 216 17.48 11.32 -36.03
C GLY A 216 17.72 11.66 -34.55
N GLY A 217 18.92 12.11 -34.19
CA GLY A 217 19.25 12.57 -32.84
C GLY A 217 18.66 13.93 -32.48
N PHE A 218 18.02 14.65 -33.40
CA PHE A 218 17.50 16.00 -33.16
C PHE A 218 16.13 16.21 -33.80
N ARG A 219 15.25 16.91 -33.09
CA ARG A 219 13.96 17.40 -33.59
C ARG A 219 13.93 18.92 -33.57
N ASP A 220 13.24 19.52 -34.54
CA ASP A 220 13.21 20.99 -34.70
C ASP A 220 12.13 21.66 -33.83
N LYS A 221 11.23 20.89 -33.23
CA LYS A 221 10.16 21.39 -32.36
C LYS A 221 9.74 20.34 -31.33
N THR A 222 9.25 20.80 -30.19
CA THR A 222 8.66 19.96 -29.13
C THR A 222 7.28 20.51 -28.76
N ILE A 223 6.27 19.66 -28.67
CA ILE A 223 4.93 20.06 -28.24
C ILE A 223 4.94 20.59 -26.79
N ILE A 224 4.21 21.67 -26.53
CA ILE A 224 4.03 22.25 -25.19
C ILE A 224 2.74 21.71 -24.57
N GLY A 225 2.83 21.23 -23.32
CA GLY A 225 1.69 20.70 -22.58
C GLY A 225 1.20 19.36 -23.13
N HIS A 226 0.03 18.91 -22.68
CA HIS A 226 -0.50 17.63 -23.09
C HIS A 226 -0.90 17.59 -24.57
N VAL A 227 -0.60 16.49 -25.26
CA VAL A 227 -0.96 16.27 -26.69
C VAL A 227 -2.48 16.30 -26.97
N ARG A 228 -3.33 16.20 -25.93
CA ARG A 228 -4.77 16.36 -26.06
C ARG A 228 -5.22 17.83 -26.16
N ASN A 229 -4.38 18.78 -25.76
CA ASN A 229 -4.70 20.20 -25.76
C ASN A 229 -4.60 20.73 -27.20
N LYS A 230 -5.73 21.16 -27.76
CA LYS A 230 -5.81 21.72 -29.11
C LYS A 230 -6.26 23.20 -29.06
N PRO A 231 -5.73 24.08 -29.93
CA PRO A 231 -4.70 23.82 -30.94
C PRO A 231 -3.32 23.52 -30.31
N TYR A 232 -2.49 22.75 -31.01
CA TYR A 232 -1.14 22.41 -30.52
C TYR A 232 -0.27 23.64 -30.39
N GLN A 233 0.46 23.73 -29.28
CA GLN A 233 1.47 24.74 -29.03
C GLN A 233 2.85 24.11 -29.14
N TRP A 234 3.84 24.89 -29.57
CA TRP A 234 5.17 24.38 -29.92
C TRP A 234 6.26 25.22 -29.28
N ASN A 235 7.25 24.54 -28.72
CA ASN A 235 8.59 25.10 -28.54
C ASN A 235 9.36 24.82 -29.84
N MET A 236 9.85 25.87 -30.49
CA MET A 236 10.59 25.81 -31.76
C MET A 236 12.11 25.71 -31.55
N GLU A 237 12.56 25.50 -30.33
CA GLU A 237 13.96 25.21 -30.03
C GLU A 237 14.32 23.80 -30.52
N ARG A 238 15.38 23.72 -31.33
CA ARG A 238 15.93 22.44 -31.77
C ARG A 238 16.46 21.69 -30.55
N TYR A 239 15.94 20.48 -30.33
CA TYR A 239 16.23 19.66 -29.16
C TYR A 239 16.84 18.33 -29.58
N GLY A 240 17.84 17.84 -28.85
CA GLY A 240 18.39 16.52 -29.10
C GLY A 240 19.71 16.23 -28.38
N GLY A 241 20.32 15.14 -28.80
CA GLY A 241 21.51 14.56 -28.18
C GLY A 241 21.58 13.05 -28.45
N PHE A 242 22.78 12.48 -28.31
CA PHE A 242 23.03 11.05 -28.45
C PHE A 242 24.29 10.67 -27.68
N TYR A 243 24.44 9.38 -27.37
CA TYR A 243 25.63 8.78 -26.80
C TYR A 243 26.53 8.26 -27.92
N THR A 244 27.81 8.60 -27.85
CA THR A 244 28.81 7.93 -28.68
C THR A 244 28.96 6.48 -28.24
N GLN A 245 29.55 5.62 -29.08
CA GLN A 245 29.84 4.25 -28.66
C GLN A 245 30.78 4.19 -27.45
N GLU A 246 31.66 5.19 -27.29
CA GLU A 246 32.54 5.29 -26.12
C GLU A 246 31.79 5.70 -24.85
N ASP A 247 30.81 6.62 -24.94
CA ASP A 247 29.94 6.93 -23.80
C ASP A 247 29.14 5.69 -23.37
N VAL A 248 28.64 4.91 -24.33
CA VAL A 248 27.94 3.65 -24.04
C VAL A 248 28.85 2.65 -23.33
N LYS A 249 30.07 2.43 -23.83
CA LYS A 249 31.06 1.54 -23.17
C LYS A 249 31.40 2.00 -21.77
N GLU A 250 31.55 3.32 -21.57
CA GLU A 250 31.80 3.91 -20.26
C GLU A 250 30.67 3.62 -19.29
N ILE A 251 29.41 3.84 -19.70
CA ILE A 251 28.22 3.57 -18.86
C ILE A 251 28.07 2.07 -18.58
N VAL A 252 28.29 1.21 -19.57
CA VAL A 252 28.25 -0.26 -19.40
C VAL A 252 29.31 -0.73 -18.40
N ALA A 253 30.54 -0.23 -18.52
CA ALA A 253 31.61 -0.54 -17.55
C ALA A 253 31.27 0.00 -16.15
N TYR A 254 30.65 1.18 -16.06
CA TYR A 254 30.20 1.77 -14.80
C TYR A 254 29.13 0.92 -14.10
N ALA A 255 28.15 0.41 -14.85
CA ALA A 255 27.10 -0.47 -14.37
C ALA A 255 27.61 -1.86 -13.96
N LYS A 256 28.55 -2.44 -14.72
CA LYS A 256 29.18 -3.73 -14.40
C LYS A 256 29.76 -3.73 -12.98
N LYS A 257 30.49 -2.68 -12.59
CA LYS A 257 31.09 -2.55 -11.25
C LYS A 257 30.05 -2.55 -10.13
N ARG A 258 28.82 -2.15 -10.43
CA ARG A 258 27.68 -2.10 -9.51
C ARG A 258 26.76 -3.31 -9.63
N PHE A 259 27.19 -4.32 -10.39
CA PHE A 259 26.42 -5.52 -10.68
C PHE A 259 25.04 -5.23 -11.29
N VAL A 260 24.96 -4.13 -12.05
CA VAL A 260 23.78 -3.77 -12.85
C VAL A 260 24.02 -4.17 -14.30
N GLU A 261 23.15 -5.02 -14.83
CA GLU A 261 23.11 -5.38 -16.24
C GLU A 261 22.37 -4.30 -17.04
N ILE A 262 22.93 -3.88 -18.18
CA ILE A 262 22.24 -2.96 -19.10
C ILE A 262 21.67 -3.74 -20.27
N ILE A 263 20.35 -3.62 -20.45
CA ILE A 263 19.64 -4.16 -21.61
C ILE A 263 19.29 -2.99 -22.53
N PRO A 264 19.88 -2.90 -23.73
CA PRO A 264 19.51 -1.86 -24.69
C PRO A 264 18.18 -2.21 -25.35
N GLU A 265 17.39 -1.18 -25.64
CA GLU A 265 16.24 -1.28 -26.55
C GLU A 265 16.48 -0.50 -27.83
N ILE A 266 16.36 -1.20 -28.95
CA ILE A 266 16.24 -0.61 -30.28
C ILE A 266 14.84 -0.96 -30.77
N GLU A 267 13.94 0.01 -30.68
CA GLU A 267 12.52 -0.18 -30.94
C GLU A 267 12.27 -0.47 -32.44
N MET A 268 11.44 -1.49 -32.69
CA MET A 268 11.01 -1.91 -34.03
C MET A 268 9.77 -2.83 -33.97
N PRO A 269 8.94 -2.90 -35.02
CA PRO A 269 8.95 -2.06 -36.22
C PRO A 269 8.23 -0.71 -36.04
N GLY A 270 7.58 -0.49 -34.88
CA GLY A 270 6.88 0.73 -34.46
C GLY A 270 7.85 1.88 -34.28
N HIS A 271 7.48 2.90 -33.49
CA HIS A 271 8.29 4.05 -33.06
C HIS A 271 9.60 4.40 -33.81
N SER A 272 9.53 4.49 -35.14
CA SER A 272 10.71 4.54 -36.01
C SER A 272 10.91 5.89 -36.68
N MET A 273 10.10 6.92 -36.37
CA MET A 273 10.13 8.18 -37.10
C MET A 273 11.50 8.86 -37.10
N ALA A 274 12.27 8.77 -36.01
CA ALA A 274 13.63 9.32 -35.96
C ALA A 274 14.57 8.65 -36.98
N ALA A 275 14.49 7.33 -37.10
CA ALA A 275 15.29 6.57 -38.07
C ALA A 275 14.80 6.79 -39.51
N LEU A 276 13.48 6.87 -39.72
CA LEU A 276 12.89 7.11 -41.03
C LEU A 276 13.14 8.55 -41.52
N ALA A 277 13.21 9.54 -40.63
CA ALA A 277 13.64 10.89 -41.00
C ALA A 277 15.11 10.92 -41.49
N ALA A 278 15.96 10.08 -40.91
CA ALA A 278 17.35 9.94 -41.34
C ALA A 278 17.51 9.14 -42.64
N TYR A 279 16.72 8.07 -42.81
CA TYR A 279 16.75 7.13 -43.93
C TYR A 279 15.32 6.73 -44.37
N PRO A 280 14.63 7.60 -45.13
CA PRO A 280 13.22 7.41 -45.48
C PRO A 280 12.98 6.20 -46.40
N GLU A 281 13.99 5.70 -47.11
CA GLU A 281 13.93 4.54 -48.00
C GLU A 281 13.47 3.24 -47.31
N TYR A 282 13.66 3.12 -46.00
CA TYR A 282 13.28 1.95 -45.20
C TYR A 282 11.81 1.95 -44.75
N SER A 283 11.07 3.04 -45.01
CA SER A 283 9.63 3.15 -44.80
C SER A 283 8.80 2.57 -45.96
N CYS A 284 7.48 2.50 -45.77
CA CYS A 284 6.55 2.09 -46.83
C CYS A 284 6.36 3.14 -47.93
N THR A 285 6.39 4.43 -47.58
CA THR A 285 6.03 5.55 -48.46
C THR A 285 7.25 6.24 -49.09
N GLY A 286 8.44 6.07 -48.50
CA GLY A 286 9.67 6.70 -48.98
C GLY A 286 9.88 8.15 -48.51
N GLY A 287 9.05 8.64 -47.57
CA GLY A 287 9.15 9.99 -47.03
C GLY A 287 8.63 11.10 -47.96
N PRO A 288 9.01 12.38 -47.73
CA PRO A 288 9.90 12.84 -46.66
C PRO A 288 9.27 12.74 -45.27
N PHE A 289 10.11 12.68 -44.23
CA PHE A 289 9.69 12.68 -42.83
C PHE A 289 10.52 13.67 -42.02
N GLU A 290 9.97 14.15 -40.91
CA GLU A 290 10.69 14.88 -39.86
C GLU A 290 10.74 14.01 -38.59
N VAL A 291 11.76 14.23 -37.74
CA VAL A 291 11.76 13.65 -36.39
C VAL A 291 10.58 14.27 -35.63
N GLU A 292 9.76 13.42 -35.00
CA GLU A 292 8.47 13.86 -34.51
C GLU A 292 8.61 14.77 -33.27
N GLY A 293 7.79 15.82 -33.23
CA GLY A 293 7.77 16.78 -32.12
C GLY A 293 6.63 16.54 -31.13
N ARG A 294 5.72 15.60 -31.43
CA ARG A 294 4.57 15.23 -30.61
C ARG A 294 4.77 13.89 -29.93
N TRP A 295 3.95 13.64 -28.92
CA TRP A 295 3.83 12.37 -28.24
C TRP A 295 2.72 11.52 -28.88
N GLY A 296 2.83 10.20 -28.80
CA GLY A 296 1.78 9.26 -29.22
C GLY A 296 2.26 8.24 -30.24
N VAL A 297 1.31 7.67 -30.98
CA VAL A 297 1.53 6.57 -31.91
C VAL A 297 1.44 7.05 -33.35
N PHE A 298 2.44 6.71 -34.17
CA PHE A 298 2.55 7.20 -35.55
C PHE A 298 2.46 6.06 -36.57
N ASN A 299 1.81 6.35 -37.69
CA ASN A 299 1.50 5.33 -38.71
C ASN A 299 2.70 4.92 -39.55
N ASP A 300 3.72 5.79 -39.66
CA ASP A 300 4.89 5.55 -40.48
C ASP A 300 5.91 4.72 -39.69
N ILE A 301 6.05 3.46 -40.12
CA ILE A 301 6.82 2.40 -39.46
C ILE A 301 7.76 1.73 -40.46
N TYR A 302 8.69 0.90 -39.97
CA TYR A 302 9.59 0.14 -40.86
C TYR A 302 8.80 -0.74 -41.85
N CYS A 303 9.22 -0.71 -43.12
CA CYS A 303 8.66 -1.55 -44.17
C CYS A 303 9.29 -2.95 -44.14
N THR A 304 8.57 -3.98 -44.58
CA THR A 304 9.07 -5.36 -44.60
C THR A 304 9.89 -5.70 -45.85
N LYS A 305 10.71 -4.74 -46.32
CA LYS A 305 11.66 -4.90 -47.43
C LYS A 305 12.92 -5.63 -46.95
N GLU A 306 13.57 -6.37 -47.85
CA GLU A 306 14.88 -6.98 -47.57
C GLU A 306 15.92 -5.95 -47.11
N ALA A 307 15.99 -4.80 -47.78
CA ALA A 307 16.89 -3.71 -47.41
C ALA A 307 16.63 -3.17 -45.99
N THR A 308 15.38 -3.19 -45.51
CA THR A 308 15.06 -2.78 -44.14
C THR A 308 15.58 -3.79 -43.12
N PHE A 309 15.50 -5.09 -43.42
CA PHE A 309 16.11 -6.11 -42.56
C PHE A 309 17.63 -6.00 -42.54
N GLU A 310 18.28 -5.80 -43.69
CA GLU A 310 19.73 -5.56 -43.75
C GLU A 310 20.13 -4.30 -42.96
N PHE A 311 19.33 -3.24 -43.04
CA PHE A 311 19.52 -2.02 -42.26
C PHE A 311 19.54 -2.29 -40.75
N MET A 312 18.51 -2.96 -40.23
CA MET A 312 18.43 -3.30 -38.81
C MET A 312 19.54 -4.27 -38.38
N GLN A 313 19.87 -5.26 -39.20
CA GLN A 313 20.95 -6.21 -38.94
C GLN A 313 22.29 -5.48 -38.80
N ASN A 314 22.58 -4.56 -39.71
CA ASN A 314 23.78 -3.72 -39.65
C ASN A 314 23.83 -2.84 -38.38
N ILE A 315 22.68 -2.32 -37.92
CA ILE A 315 22.60 -1.60 -36.63
C ILE A 315 22.89 -2.56 -35.47
N LEU A 316 22.24 -3.71 -35.44
CA LEU A 316 22.39 -4.69 -34.36
C LEU A 316 23.82 -5.26 -34.29
N ASP A 317 24.50 -5.43 -35.43
CA ASP A 317 25.92 -5.82 -35.48
C ASP A 317 26.83 -4.81 -34.75
N GLU A 318 26.48 -3.53 -34.71
CA GLU A 318 27.21 -2.51 -33.92
C GLU A 318 26.73 -2.43 -32.47
N VAL A 319 25.45 -2.68 -32.18
CA VAL A 319 24.88 -2.63 -30.81
C VAL A 319 25.34 -3.81 -29.96
N ILE A 320 25.28 -5.04 -30.50
CA ILE A 320 25.61 -6.29 -29.80
C ILE A 320 26.96 -6.26 -29.06
N PRO A 321 28.09 -5.82 -29.66
CA PRO A 321 29.38 -5.79 -28.98
C PRO A 321 29.48 -4.71 -27.90
N LEU A 322 28.61 -3.70 -27.88
CA LEU A 322 28.59 -2.64 -26.86
C LEU A 322 27.93 -3.12 -25.56
N PHE A 323 26.99 -4.07 -25.66
CA PHE A 323 26.19 -4.54 -24.53
C PHE A 323 26.46 -6.02 -24.25
N PRO A 324 27.13 -6.35 -23.13
CA PRO A 324 27.46 -7.73 -22.78
C PRO A 324 26.23 -8.56 -22.37
N SER A 325 25.10 -7.93 -22.08
CA SER A 325 23.84 -8.60 -21.73
C SER A 325 23.51 -9.71 -22.73
N SER A 326 22.98 -10.82 -22.22
CA SER A 326 22.44 -11.89 -23.07
C SER A 326 21.13 -11.48 -23.76
N TYR A 327 20.53 -10.35 -23.35
CA TYR A 327 19.28 -9.83 -23.88
C TYR A 327 19.48 -8.59 -24.75
N ILE A 328 18.62 -8.43 -25.75
CA ILE A 328 18.35 -7.19 -26.46
C ILE A 328 16.83 -6.98 -26.45
N HIS A 329 16.36 -5.81 -26.04
CA HIS A 329 14.95 -5.45 -26.17
C HIS A 329 14.71 -4.92 -27.59
N ILE A 330 13.65 -5.39 -28.25
CA ILE A 330 13.34 -5.01 -29.63
C ILE A 330 12.05 -4.18 -29.74
N GLY A 331 11.42 -3.85 -28.61
CA GLY A 331 10.15 -3.15 -28.56
C GLY A 331 9.00 -4.04 -29.05
N GLY A 332 8.35 -3.63 -30.14
CA GLY A 332 7.25 -4.34 -30.78
C GLY A 332 5.86 -3.86 -30.36
N ASP A 333 5.80 -2.76 -29.61
CA ASP A 333 4.58 -2.11 -29.14
C ASP A 333 3.95 -1.19 -30.19
N GLU A 334 2.65 -0.93 -30.00
CA GLU A 334 1.88 0.12 -30.69
C GLU A 334 1.97 0.20 -32.23
N VAL A 335 2.30 -0.89 -32.94
CA VAL A 335 2.53 -0.91 -34.40
C VAL A 335 1.25 -0.68 -35.24
N PRO A 336 1.06 0.49 -35.89
CA PRO A 336 -0.15 0.73 -36.67
C PRO A 336 -0.02 0.08 -38.05
N ARG A 337 -0.93 -0.86 -38.34
CA ARG A 337 -0.88 -1.68 -39.57
C ARG A 337 -1.32 -0.94 -40.84
N LEU A 338 -1.64 0.36 -40.74
CA LEU A 338 -2.17 1.16 -41.85
C LEU A 338 -1.21 1.25 -43.04
N ARG A 339 0.09 1.44 -42.80
CA ARG A 339 1.08 1.54 -43.88
C ARG A 339 1.34 0.19 -44.54
N TRP A 340 1.42 -0.88 -43.77
CA TRP A 340 1.60 -2.23 -44.32
C TRP A 340 0.43 -2.68 -45.19
N LYS A 341 -0.80 -2.36 -44.79
CA LYS A 341 -2.02 -2.65 -45.58
C LYS A 341 -1.96 -2.04 -46.99
N ASN A 342 -1.39 -0.85 -47.11
CA ASN A 342 -1.34 -0.09 -48.36
C ASN A 342 0.01 -0.19 -49.09
N CYS A 343 0.96 -0.98 -48.60
CA CYS A 343 2.30 -1.06 -49.18
C CYS A 343 2.46 -2.28 -50.09
N VAL A 344 2.85 -2.05 -51.36
CA VAL A 344 3.09 -3.13 -52.32
C VAL A 344 4.16 -4.14 -51.85
N HIS A 345 5.18 -3.68 -51.15
CA HIS A 345 6.24 -4.55 -50.62
C HIS A 345 5.73 -5.42 -49.46
N CYS A 346 4.96 -4.83 -48.53
CA CYS A 346 4.38 -5.57 -47.41
C CYS A 346 3.36 -6.60 -47.89
N GLN A 347 2.47 -6.22 -48.81
CA GLN A 347 1.49 -7.13 -49.41
C GLN A 347 2.17 -8.24 -50.23
N LYS A 348 3.29 -7.94 -50.90
CA LYS A 348 4.12 -8.97 -51.56
C LYS A 348 4.72 -9.94 -50.54
N ARG A 349 5.26 -9.44 -49.42
CA ARG A 349 5.80 -10.28 -48.34
C ARG A 349 4.72 -11.20 -47.77
N MET A 350 3.54 -10.68 -47.46
CA MET A 350 2.43 -11.49 -46.95
C MET A 350 2.08 -12.63 -47.90
N LYS A 351 2.03 -12.38 -49.23
CA LYS A 351 1.81 -13.44 -50.23
C LYS A 351 2.93 -14.49 -50.25
N GLN A 352 4.19 -14.06 -50.13
CA GLN A 352 5.35 -14.96 -50.14
C GLN A 352 5.37 -15.88 -48.92
N GLU A 353 5.10 -15.32 -47.74
CA GLU A 353 5.13 -16.03 -46.45
C GLU A 353 3.78 -16.66 -46.10
N ARG A 354 2.78 -16.57 -47.01
CA ARG A 354 1.42 -17.12 -46.85
C ARG A 354 0.68 -16.59 -45.61
N LEU A 355 0.88 -15.30 -45.30
CA LEU A 355 0.23 -14.61 -44.19
C LEU A 355 -1.12 -14.04 -44.62
N THR A 356 -2.11 -14.14 -43.75
CA THR A 356 -3.49 -13.73 -44.00
C THR A 356 -3.84 -12.38 -43.36
N LYS A 357 -3.09 -11.96 -42.33
CA LYS A 357 -3.32 -10.71 -41.59
C LYS A 357 -2.03 -9.94 -41.34
N GLU A 358 -2.10 -8.62 -41.28
CA GLU A 358 -0.94 -7.77 -40.96
C GLU A 358 -0.38 -8.00 -39.54
N SER A 359 -1.17 -8.55 -38.60
CA SER A 359 -0.67 -9.01 -37.30
C SER A 359 0.37 -10.12 -37.44
N GLU A 360 0.14 -11.06 -38.35
CA GLU A 360 1.08 -12.15 -38.64
C GLU A 360 2.34 -11.60 -39.34
N LEU A 361 2.22 -10.49 -40.07
CA LEU A 361 3.37 -9.80 -40.66
C LEU A 361 4.28 -9.16 -39.59
N GLN A 362 3.70 -8.67 -38.48
CA GLN A 362 4.47 -8.22 -37.31
C GLN A 362 5.23 -9.40 -36.70
N THR A 363 4.56 -10.52 -36.44
CA THR A 363 5.21 -11.74 -35.93
C THR A 363 6.31 -12.23 -36.88
N TYR A 364 6.11 -12.19 -38.20
CA TYR A 364 7.16 -12.48 -39.18
C TYR A 364 8.39 -11.57 -39.01
N PHE A 365 8.16 -10.25 -38.87
CA PHE A 365 9.23 -9.28 -38.68
C PHE A 365 10.01 -9.57 -37.40
N ILE A 366 9.31 -9.78 -36.29
CA ILE A 366 9.89 -10.10 -34.98
C ILE A 366 10.69 -11.41 -35.04
N ASN A 367 10.12 -12.49 -35.59
CA ASN A 367 10.80 -13.78 -35.74
C ASN A 367 12.08 -13.68 -36.58
N ARG A 368 12.10 -12.81 -37.57
CA ARG A 368 13.27 -12.59 -38.42
C ARG A 368 14.40 -11.89 -37.67
N VAL A 369 14.07 -10.90 -36.84
CA VAL A 369 15.05 -10.22 -35.97
C VAL A 369 15.50 -11.16 -34.84
N GLU A 370 14.57 -11.87 -34.21
CA GLU A 370 14.86 -12.89 -33.19
C GLU A 370 15.85 -13.93 -33.71
N SER A 371 15.56 -14.53 -34.87
CA SER A 371 16.44 -15.54 -35.48
C SER A 371 17.85 -15.01 -35.71
N TYR A 372 17.96 -13.75 -36.14
CA TYR A 372 19.24 -13.10 -36.37
C TYR A 372 20.03 -12.87 -35.07
N LEU A 373 19.35 -12.45 -34.00
CA LEU A 373 19.94 -12.25 -32.67
C LEU A 373 20.33 -13.59 -32.01
N ASN A 374 19.48 -14.62 -32.14
CA ASN A 374 19.75 -15.97 -31.64
C ASN A 374 21.03 -16.57 -32.25
N MET A 375 21.25 -16.37 -33.56
CA MET A 375 22.50 -16.82 -34.22
C MET A 375 23.77 -16.14 -33.67
N ARG A 376 23.62 -15.02 -32.96
CA ARG A 376 24.70 -14.27 -32.28
C ARG A 376 24.70 -14.48 -30.78
N GLY A 377 23.98 -15.49 -30.28
CA GLY A 377 23.92 -15.83 -28.86
C GLY A 377 23.14 -14.84 -28.00
N LYS A 378 22.26 -14.02 -28.59
CA LYS A 378 21.38 -13.09 -27.88
C LYS A 378 19.95 -13.62 -27.84
N ARG A 379 19.26 -13.38 -26.73
CA ARG A 379 17.81 -13.58 -26.53
C ARG A 379 17.09 -12.25 -26.71
N ILE A 380 15.82 -12.28 -27.11
CA ILE A 380 15.02 -11.07 -27.23
C ILE A 380 14.10 -10.87 -26.02
N ILE A 381 13.85 -9.59 -25.72
CA ILE A 381 12.70 -9.15 -24.94
C ILE A 381 11.82 -8.29 -25.85
N GLY A 382 10.50 -8.44 -25.76
CA GLY A 382 9.56 -7.56 -26.43
C GLY A 382 8.30 -7.33 -25.62
N TRP A 383 7.61 -6.23 -25.90
CA TRP A 383 6.34 -5.86 -25.26
C TRP A 383 5.24 -6.85 -25.63
N ASP A 384 4.22 -7.00 -24.77
CA ASP A 384 3.22 -8.08 -24.89
C ASP A 384 2.40 -8.11 -26.21
N GLU A 385 2.40 -7.05 -27.01
CA GLU A 385 1.89 -7.02 -28.38
C GLU A 385 2.51 -8.07 -29.31
N ILE A 386 3.75 -8.50 -29.08
CA ILE A 386 4.40 -9.51 -29.93
C ILE A 386 3.67 -10.86 -29.93
N LEU A 387 2.75 -11.08 -28.98
CA LEU A 387 1.91 -12.27 -28.87
C LEU A 387 0.76 -12.29 -29.89
N GLU A 388 0.37 -11.14 -30.47
CA GLU A 388 -0.88 -11.00 -31.24
C GLU A 388 -0.94 -11.83 -32.54
N GLY A 389 0.20 -12.21 -33.12
CA GLY A 389 0.29 -13.05 -34.32
C GLY A 389 0.88 -14.45 -34.07
N GLY A 390 1.07 -14.85 -32.81
CA GLY A 390 1.71 -16.09 -32.39
C GLY A 390 3.05 -15.86 -31.69
N ILE A 391 3.40 -16.72 -30.72
CA ILE A 391 4.55 -16.50 -29.84
C ILE A 391 5.87 -16.97 -30.51
N PRO A 392 6.89 -16.10 -30.62
CA PRO A 392 8.23 -16.48 -31.08
C PRO A 392 8.86 -17.57 -30.19
N GLN A 393 9.75 -18.40 -30.74
CA GLN A 393 10.19 -19.63 -30.06
C GLN A 393 11.09 -19.42 -28.83
N ARG A 394 11.74 -18.26 -28.67
CA ARG A 394 12.70 -17.99 -27.58
C ARG A 394 12.64 -16.54 -27.08
N VAL A 395 11.43 -16.05 -26.83
CA VAL A 395 11.21 -14.70 -26.32
C VAL A 395 11.01 -14.66 -24.81
N THR A 396 11.47 -13.58 -24.18
CA THR A 396 10.99 -13.14 -22.87
C THR A 396 9.99 -12.01 -23.09
N VAL A 397 8.81 -12.09 -22.46
CA VAL A 397 7.72 -11.13 -22.69
C VAL A 397 7.72 -10.08 -21.58
N MET A 398 7.67 -8.81 -21.95
CA MET A 398 7.47 -7.71 -21.01
C MET A 398 6.01 -7.25 -21.04
N SER A 399 5.24 -7.59 -20.00
CA SER A 399 3.79 -7.29 -19.97
C SER A 399 3.51 -5.93 -19.34
N TRP A 400 2.87 -5.05 -20.11
CA TRP A 400 2.67 -3.64 -19.73
C TRP A 400 1.20 -3.22 -19.79
N ARG A 401 0.38 -3.79 -20.67
CA ARG A 401 -1.05 -3.43 -20.84
C ARG A 401 -1.96 -3.93 -19.70
N GLY A 402 -1.37 -4.64 -18.73
CA GLY A 402 -2.04 -5.30 -17.62
C GLY A 402 -1.22 -6.53 -17.23
N GLU A 403 -1.88 -7.53 -16.67
CA GLU A 403 -1.25 -8.82 -16.36
C GLU A 403 -1.62 -9.91 -17.38
N GLU A 404 -2.63 -9.68 -18.22
CA GLU A 404 -3.20 -10.69 -19.13
C GLU A 404 -2.18 -11.24 -20.12
N GLY A 405 -1.37 -10.37 -20.74
CA GLY A 405 -0.29 -10.77 -21.65
C GLY A 405 0.77 -11.62 -20.94
N GLY A 406 1.17 -11.21 -19.74
CA GLY A 406 2.10 -11.97 -18.90
C GLY A 406 1.55 -13.33 -18.45
N ILE A 407 0.27 -13.40 -18.06
CA ILE A 407 -0.39 -14.67 -17.71
C ILE A 407 -0.41 -15.59 -18.92
N HIS A 408 -0.75 -15.09 -20.10
CA HIS A 408 -0.78 -15.88 -21.32
C HIS A 408 0.60 -16.43 -21.69
N ALA A 409 1.64 -15.59 -21.62
CA ALA A 409 3.01 -15.97 -21.90
C ALA A 409 3.55 -17.02 -20.90
N ALA A 410 3.32 -16.80 -19.61
CA ALA A 410 3.75 -17.73 -18.56
C ALA A 410 3.09 -19.12 -18.70
N LYS A 411 1.80 -19.16 -19.02
CA LYS A 411 1.07 -20.41 -19.31
C LYS A 411 1.58 -21.14 -20.55
N ALA A 412 2.16 -20.40 -21.48
CA ALA A 412 2.79 -20.94 -22.67
C ALA A 412 4.28 -21.30 -22.47
N GLY A 413 4.81 -21.17 -21.24
CA GLY A 413 6.18 -21.56 -20.88
C GLY A 413 7.25 -20.53 -21.19
N TYR A 414 6.87 -19.27 -21.43
CA TYR A 414 7.81 -18.17 -21.70
C TYR A 414 8.10 -17.36 -20.45
N ASP A 415 9.35 -16.95 -20.28
CA ASP A 415 9.75 -16.05 -19.21
C ASP A 415 9.06 -14.68 -19.35
N VAL A 416 8.62 -14.11 -18.24
CA VAL A 416 7.85 -12.87 -18.18
C VAL A 416 8.47 -11.88 -17.21
N ILE A 417 8.53 -10.62 -17.64
CA ILE A 417 8.84 -9.46 -16.81
C ILE A 417 7.57 -8.63 -16.69
N MET A 418 7.10 -8.41 -15.46
CA MET A 418 5.88 -7.64 -15.21
C MET A 418 6.17 -6.14 -15.10
N THR A 419 5.49 -5.33 -15.91
CA THR A 419 5.58 -3.86 -15.94
C THR A 419 4.21 -3.16 -16.09
N PRO A 420 3.09 -3.65 -15.49
CA PRO A 420 1.76 -3.15 -15.80
C PRO A 420 1.61 -1.64 -15.55
N TYR A 421 1.12 -0.90 -16.55
CA TYR A 421 1.07 0.56 -16.52
C TYR A 421 0.26 1.14 -15.36
N LYS A 422 -0.71 0.38 -14.85
CA LYS A 422 -1.57 0.82 -13.74
C LYS A 422 -0.79 0.90 -12.43
N SER A 423 0.32 0.19 -12.31
CA SER A 423 1.09 0.05 -11.06
C SER A 423 2.54 0.49 -11.19
N LEU A 424 3.16 0.34 -12.37
CA LEU A 424 4.61 0.44 -12.52
C LEU A 424 5.07 1.46 -13.58
N TYR A 425 4.18 2.29 -14.12
CA TYR A 425 4.57 3.44 -14.94
C TYR A 425 4.83 4.64 -14.04
N LEU A 426 6.10 4.90 -13.79
CA LEU A 426 6.58 5.90 -12.83
C LEU A 426 6.53 7.32 -13.41
N ASN A 427 6.29 7.48 -14.70
CA ASN A 427 6.02 8.76 -15.36
C ASN A 427 4.59 9.30 -15.14
N ARG A 428 3.76 8.58 -14.37
CA ARG A 428 2.40 8.99 -13.99
C ARG A 428 2.40 9.81 -12.71
N TYR A 429 1.36 10.62 -12.50
CA TYR A 429 1.22 11.44 -11.29
C TYR A 429 1.29 10.58 -10.03
N GLN A 430 2.05 11.05 -9.04
CA GLN A 430 2.20 10.40 -7.73
C GLN A 430 1.40 11.08 -6.61
N LEU A 431 0.99 12.33 -6.80
CA LEU A 431 0.11 13.10 -5.92
C LEU A 431 -1.00 13.78 -6.75
N ASN A 432 -1.74 14.72 -6.15
CA ASN A 432 -2.81 15.45 -6.83
C ASN A 432 -2.28 16.17 -8.08
N PRO A 433 -2.76 15.84 -9.31
CA PRO A 433 -2.32 16.47 -10.55
C PRO A 433 -2.45 18.00 -10.58
N GLU A 434 -3.35 18.60 -9.79
CA GLU A 434 -3.50 20.06 -9.72
C GLU A 434 -2.31 20.77 -9.09
N THR A 435 -1.54 20.07 -8.26
CA THR A 435 -0.39 20.63 -7.53
C THR A 435 0.96 20.07 -7.98
N GLU A 436 0.94 19.07 -8.85
CA GLU A 436 2.14 18.34 -9.28
C GLU A 436 2.69 18.87 -10.61
N PRO A 437 4.00 18.70 -10.87
CA PRO A 437 4.58 18.92 -12.19
C PRO A 437 3.86 18.10 -13.27
N LEU A 438 3.86 18.61 -14.50
CA LEU A 438 3.22 17.95 -15.64
C LEU A 438 3.77 16.52 -15.82
N ALA A 439 2.88 15.54 -15.78
CA ALA A 439 3.18 14.13 -15.97
C ALA A 439 2.30 13.55 -17.08
N ASN A 440 2.51 12.29 -17.50
CA ASN A 440 1.79 11.70 -18.63
C ASN A 440 0.27 11.56 -18.41
N GLY A 441 -0.17 11.59 -17.15
CA GLY A 441 -1.55 11.30 -16.75
C GLY A 441 -1.61 10.10 -15.82
N GLY A 442 -2.82 9.65 -15.49
CA GLY A 442 -3.04 8.55 -14.55
C GLY A 442 -2.56 8.86 -13.13
N PHE A 443 -2.69 7.89 -12.23
CA PHE A 443 -2.31 8.05 -10.82
C PHE A 443 -1.68 6.76 -10.29
N VAL A 444 -0.40 6.85 -9.93
CA VAL A 444 0.44 5.77 -9.39
C VAL A 444 1.19 6.31 -8.16
N PRO A 445 0.51 6.39 -7.00
CA PRO A 445 1.13 6.80 -5.74
C PRO A 445 2.08 5.72 -5.22
N LEU A 446 2.90 6.08 -4.23
CA LEU A 446 3.85 5.19 -3.56
C LEU A 446 3.20 3.89 -3.07
N GLU A 447 2.06 3.98 -2.39
CA GLU A 447 1.29 2.82 -1.90
C GLU A 447 0.95 1.84 -3.02
N LYS A 448 0.57 2.34 -4.19
CA LYS A 448 0.15 1.49 -5.31
C LYS A 448 1.31 0.70 -5.90
N VAL A 449 2.50 1.30 -5.98
CA VAL A 449 3.73 0.60 -6.37
C VAL A 449 4.05 -0.46 -5.32
N TYR A 450 3.99 -0.08 -4.03
CA TYR A 450 4.29 -0.98 -2.92
C TYR A 450 3.35 -2.18 -2.85
N GLU A 451 2.03 -1.98 -3.01
CA GLU A 451 1.03 -3.04 -2.88
C GLU A 451 1.09 -4.07 -4.01
N TYR A 452 1.62 -3.69 -5.18
CA TYR A 452 1.72 -4.57 -6.34
C TYR A 452 2.50 -5.87 -6.05
N TYR A 453 1.99 -7.01 -6.51
CA TYR A 453 2.66 -8.29 -6.40
C TYR A 453 2.78 -8.93 -7.79
N PRO A 454 4.00 -9.21 -8.29
CA PRO A 454 4.22 -9.57 -9.70
C PRO A 454 3.67 -10.94 -10.12
N VAL A 455 3.37 -11.85 -9.19
CA VAL A 455 2.90 -13.21 -9.52
C VAL A 455 1.37 -13.28 -9.37
N PRO A 456 0.63 -13.36 -10.49
CA PRO A 456 -0.83 -13.47 -10.45
C PRO A 456 -1.29 -14.76 -9.78
N SER A 457 -2.35 -14.69 -8.96
CA SER A 457 -2.84 -15.85 -8.19
C SER A 457 -3.46 -16.96 -9.03
N VAL A 458 -3.71 -16.70 -10.32
CA VAL A 458 -4.28 -17.67 -11.27
C VAL A 458 -3.24 -18.63 -11.83
N LEU A 459 -1.94 -18.34 -11.66
CA LEU A 459 -0.86 -19.20 -12.13
C LEU A 459 -0.62 -20.35 -11.14
N THR A 460 -0.39 -21.55 -11.66
CA THR A 460 0.15 -22.68 -10.89
C THR A 460 1.61 -22.41 -10.49
N PRO A 461 2.20 -23.15 -9.53
CA PRO A 461 3.59 -22.95 -9.13
C PRO A 461 4.61 -23.09 -10.28
N GLU A 462 4.36 -23.98 -11.23
CA GLU A 462 5.21 -24.17 -12.42
C GLU A 462 5.11 -22.96 -13.36
N GLU A 463 3.89 -22.54 -13.71
CA GLU A 463 3.67 -21.35 -14.55
C GLU A 463 4.19 -20.07 -13.86
N ALA A 464 4.04 -19.96 -12.54
CA ALA A 464 4.54 -18.84 -11.75
C ALA A 464 6.08 -18.74 -11.76
N SER A 465 6.79 -19.85 -11.97
CA SER A 465 8.25 -19.84 -12.06
C SER A 465 8.80 -19.11 -13.30
N HIS A 466 7.95 -18.94 -14.32
CA HIS A 466 8.27 -18.12 -15.50
C HIS A 466 8.14 -16.61 -15.24
N ILE A 467 7.56 -16.18 -14.12
CA ILE A 467 7.61 -14.77 -13.73
C ILE A 467 8.98 -14.47 -13.14
N ILE A 468 9.94 -14.14 -14.02
CA ILE A 468 11.35 -13.96 -13.63
C ILE A 468 11.61 -12.65 -12.87
N GLY A 469 10.69 -11.69 -12.98
CA GLY A 469 10.71 -10.48 -12.16
C GLY A 469 9.82 -9.32 -12.59
N VAL A 470 10.21 -8.13 -12.16
CA VAL A 470 9.39 -6.91 -12.19
C VAL A 470 10.21 -5.70 -12.58
N GLN A 471 9.58 -4.72 -13.23
CA GLN A 471 10.23 -3.46 -13.59
C GLN A 471 9.30 -2.24 -13.58
N GLY A 472 9.84 -1.11 -13.11
CA GLY A 472 9.22 0.21 -13.23
C GLY A 472 9.68 0.94 -14.48
N ASN A 473 8.75 1.49 -15.26
CA ASN A 473 9.05 2.19 -16.51
C ASN A 473 8.96 3.71 -16.34
N MET A 474 9.99 4.42 -16.81
CA MET A 474 10.02 5.88 -16.87
C MET A 474 10.09 6.36 -18.31
N TRP A 475 8.92 6.62 -18.89
CA TRP A 475 8.80 7.35 -20.15
C TRP A 475 8.97 8.86 -19.91
N THR A 476 9.62 9.57 -20.83
CA THR A 476 10.08 10.94 -20.56
C THR A 476 9.39 12.00 -21.41
N GLU A 477 8.17 11.79 -21.89
CA GLU A 477 7.43 12.80 -22.69
C GLU A 477 7.32 14.17 -21.99
N TYR A 478 7.16 14.16 -20.66
CA TYR A 478 6.99 15.37 -19.85
C TYR A 478 8.11 15.56 -18.81
N ILE A 479 9.19 14.78 -18.90
CA ILE A 479 10.28 14.74 -17.92
C ILE A 479 11.57 15.16 -18.62
N ALA A 480 11.79 16.47 -18.70
CA ALA A 480 12.86 17.07 -19.50
C ALA A 480 14.17 17.35 -18.75
N SER A 481 14.22 17.14 -17.43
CA SER A 481 15.41 17.43 -16.61
C SER A 481 15.73 16.32 -15.61
N ALA A 482 16.96 16.30 -15.13
CA ALA A 482 17.44 15.34 -14.12
C ALA A 482 16.67 15.51 -12.80
N GLU A 483 16.39 16.74 -12.38
CA GLU A 483 15.67 17.04 -11.16
C GLU A 483 14.23 16.52 -11.23
N HIS A 484 13.56 16.68 -12.37
CA HIS A 484 12.22 16.14 -12.56
C HIS A 484 12.24 14.61 -12.63
N LEU A 485 13.27 14.03 -13.25
CA LEU A 485 13.46 12.58 -13.29
C LEU A 485 13.61 11.98 -11.90
N GLU A 486 14.46 12.57 -11.05
CA GLU A 486 14.62 12.16 -9.65
C GLU A 486 13.31 12.27 -8.87
N TYR A 487 12.57 13.35 -9.08
CA TYR A 487 11.29 13.60 -8.41
C TYR A 487 10.29 12.51 -8.76
N MET A 488 10.24 12.10 -10.02
CA MET A 488 9.31 11.08 -10.49
C MET A 488 9.76 9.66 -10.11
N PHE A 489 11.06 9.36 -10.09
CA PHE A 489 11.54 8.05 -9.68
C PHE A 489 11.38 7.80 -8.17
N PHE A 490 11.77 8.75 -7.33
CA PHE A 490 11.91 8.53 -5.89
C PHE A 490 10.79 9.23 -5.10
N PRO A 491 10.21 8.54 -4.08
CA PRO A 491 10.65 7.28 -3.48
C PRO A 491 10.03 6.00 -4.09
N ARG A 492 9.30 6.08 -5.20
CA ARG A 492 8.61 4.91 -5.80
C ARG A 492 9.54 3.77 -6.22
N THR A 493 10.75 4.07 -6.67
CA THR A 493 11.79 3.05 -6.96
C THR A 493 12.20 2.27 -5.71
N ALA A 494 12.18 2.88 -4.53
CA ALA A 494 12.44 2.18 -3.27
C ALA A 494 11.32 1.16 -2.96
N ALA A 495 10.06 1.52 -3.18
CA ALA A 495 8.93 0.59 -3.07
C ALA A 495 9.02 -0.56 -4.08
N LEU A 496 9.34 -0.25 -5.34
CA LEU A 496 9.58 -1.26 -6.38
C LEU A 496 10.69 -2.24 -5.97
N SER A 497 11.78 -1.74 -5.39
CA SER A 497 12.88 -2.60 -4.94
C SER A 497 12.44 -3.59 -3.85
N GLU A 498 11.56 -3.17 -2.94
CA GLU A 498 11.01 -4.06 -1.93
C GLU A 498 10.08 -5.10 -2.52
N VAL A 499 9.26 -4.73 -3.52
CA VAL A 499 8.45 -5.68 -4.29
C VAL A 499 9.31 -6.71 -5.01
N ALA A 500 10.46 -6.30 -5.54
CA ALA A 500 11.35 -7.13 -6.33
C ALA A 500 12.27 -8.03 -5.48
N TRP A 501 12.61 -7.60 -4.27
CA TRP A 501 13.58 -8.26 -3.40
C TRP A 501 12.93 -9.03 -2.24
N SER A 502 12.03 -8.39 -1.50
CA SER A 502 11.56 -8.89 -0.22
C SER A 502 10.44 -9.93 -0.38
N PRO A 503 10.36 -10.93 0.52
CA PRO A 503 9.35 -11.97 0.42
C PRO A 503 7.95 -11.37 0.65
N LYS A 504 6.95 -11.85 -0.10
CA LYS A 504 5.56 -11.37 -0.03
C LYS A 504 5.02 -11.27 1.40
N ALA A 505 5.35 -12.23 2.26
CA ALA A 505 4.89 -12.31 3.64
C ALA A 505 5.42 -11.18 4.55
N LYS A 506 6.45 -10.44 4.12
CA LYS A 506 7.03 -9.30 4.84
C LYS A 506 6.48 -7.95 4.39
N LYS A 507 5.63 -7.90 3.37
CA LYS A 507 5.07 -6.65 2.87
C LYS A 507 4.14 -6.03 3.92
N ASN A 508 4.47 -4.82 4.36
CA ASN A 508 3.66 -3.98 5.23
C ASN A 508 3.94 -2.52 4.87
N TYR A 509 2.95 -1.84 4.28
CA TYR A 509 3.14 -0.48 3.76
C TYR A 509 3.46 0.53 4.86
N GLY A 510 2.93 0.34 6.07
CA GLY A 510 3.20 1.18 7.23
C GLY A 510 4.64 1.09 7.70
N ASP A 511 5.11 -0.15 7.91
CA ASP A 511 6.50 -0.45 8.24
C ASP A 511 7.45 0.06 7.14
N PHE A 512 7.10 -0.13 5.87
CA PHE A 512 7.85 0.44 4.75
C PHE A 512 7.96 1.97 4.83
N CYS A 513 6.86 2.67 5.11
CA CYS A 513 6.89 4.13 5.26
C CYS A 513 7.78 4.57 6.43
N LEU A 514 7.76 3.85 7.55
CA LEU A 514 8.63 4.13 8.70
C LEU A 514 10.11 3.95 8.34
N ARG A 515 10.47 2.85 7.68
CA ARG A 515 11.85 2.63 7.20
C ARG A 515 12.24 3.64 6.14
N LEU A 516 11.31 4.05 5.29
CA LEU A 516 11.54 5.03 4.24
C LEU A 516 11.93 6.39 4.84
N ILE A 517 11.31 6.83 5.93
CA ILE A 517 11.69 8.08 6.63
C ILE A 517 13.17 8.07 7.02
N ASP A 518 13.71 6.93 7.44
CA ASP A 518 15.13 6.80 7.77
C ASP A 518 16.02 6.73 6.53
N VAL A 519 15.62 5.97 5.50
CA VAL A 519 16.34 5.87 4.23
C VAL A 519 16.38 7.23 3.52
N GLU A 520 15.32 8.03 3.62
CA GLU A 520 15.26 9.39 3.09
C GLU A 520 16.31 10.33 3.71
N LYS A 521 16.82 10.05 4.91
CA LYS A 521 17.96 10.80 5.47
C LYS A 521 19.21 10.64 4.62
N HIS A 522 19.43 9.46 4.04
CA HIS A 522 20.49 9.23 3.07
C HIS A 522 20.24 10.04 1.80
N TYR A 523 19.02 10.02 1.25
CA TYR A 523 18.67 10.81 0.06
C TYR A 523 18.89 12.31 0.24
N ASN A 524 18.56 12.85 1.41
CA ASN A 524 18.77 14.26 1.72
C ASN A 524 20.26 14.62 1.68
N VAL A 525 21.15 13.75 2.17
CA VAL A 525 22.60 13.96 2.11
C VAL A 525 23.15 13.79 0.69
N MET A 526 22.60 12.84 -0.08
CA MET A 526 22.91 12.67 -1.52
C MET A 526 22.44 13.84 -2.41
N GLY A 527 21.70 14.80 -1.85
CA GLY A 527 21.11 15.92 -2.58
C GLY A 527 20.05 15.49 -3.60
N LEU A 528 19.34 14.38 -3.35
CA LEU A 528 18.34 13.84 -4.27
C LEU A 528 17.07 14.70 -4.28
N ASN A 529 16.59 15.09 -5.46
CA ASN A 529 15.33 15.82 -5.62
C ASN A 529 14.14 14.86 -5.70
N TYR A 530 13.76 14.24 -4.58
CA TYR A 530 12.68 13.24 -4.51
C TYR A 530 11.35 13.82 -4.00
N CYS A 531 10.24 13.11 -4.23
CA CYS A 531 8.93 13.47 -3.68
C CYS A 531 8.88 13.21 -2.16
N LYS A 532 8.87 14.28 -1.36
CA LYS A 532 8.93 14.20 0.13
C LYS A 532 7.61 13.89 0.82
N LYS A 533 6.51 13.80 0.09
CA LYS A 533 5.18 13.60 0.68
C LYS A 533 4.88 12.10 0.72
N ILE A 534 5.10 11.50 1.87
CA ILE A 534 4.64 10.13 2.15
C ILE A 534 3.15 10.20 2.46
N GLN A 535 2.32 9.68 1.54
CA GLN A 535 0.90 9.45 1.82
C GLN A 535 0.79 8.20 2.70
N LEU A 536 0.75 8.41 4.01
CA LEU A 536 0.28 7.39 4.95
C LEU A 536 -1.22 7.24 4.72
N SER A 537 -1.62 6.16 4.06
CA SER A 537 -3.03 5.80 4.05
C SER A 537 -3.47 5.53 5.49
N PRO A 538 -4.72 5.81 5.89
CA PRO A 538 -5.24 5.43 7.21
C PRO A 538 -5.12 3.93 7.50
N LYS A 539 -4.85 3.10 6.48
CA LYS A 539 -4.52 1.67 6.59
C LYS A 539 -3.12 1.40 7.17
N SER A 540 -2.19 2.36 7.14
CA SER A 540 -0.75 2.11 7.26
C SER A 540 -0.07 2.67 8.52
N LEU A 541 -0.81 3.24 9.47
CA LEU A 541 -0.25 3.67 10.76
C LEU A 541 -0.46 2.67 11.91
N VAL A 542 -0.53 1.38 11.58
CA VAL A 542 -0.74 0.33 12.59
C VAL A 542 0.48 -0.56 12.59
N GLN A 543 1.41 -0.28 13.52
CA GLN A 543 2.27 -1.31 14.09
C GLN A 543 1.40 -2.54 14.35
N ASP A 544 1.90 -3.72 13.98
CA ASP A 544 1.24 -5.02 14.12
C ASP A 544 1.09 -5.45 15.60
N GLU A 545 0.58 -4.54 16.45
CA GLU A 545 -0.19 -4.90 17.61
C GLU A 545 -1.64 -4.95 17.14
N THR A 546 -2.15 -6.16 16.92
CA THR A 546 -3.59 -6.38 16.85
C THR A 546 -4.24 -5.66 18.04
N LEU A 547 -4.97 -4.57 17.78
CA LEU A 547 -5.64 -3.81 18.84
C LEU A 547 -6.72 -4.70 19.42
N THR A 548 -6.36 -5.40 20.48
CA THR A 548 -7.22 -6.32 21.22
C THR A 548 -7.20 -5.90 22.68
N PRO A 549 -8.26 -6.21 23.44
CA PRO A 549 -8.28 -5.96 24.86
C PRO A 549 -7.04 -6.57 25.53
N ILE A 550 -6.40 -5.83 26.44
CA ILE A 550 -5.29 -6.35 27.23
C ILE A 550 -5.88 -7.25 28.33
N PRO A 551 -5.42 -8.51 28.48
CA PRO A 551 -5.86 -9.40 29.54
C PRO A 551 -5.65 -8.77 30.92
N SER A 552 -6.72 -8.74 31.71
CA SER A 552 -6.71 -8.18 33.05
C SER A 552 -7.98 -8.62 33.78
N GLU A 553 -7.85 -9.06 35.03
CA GLU A 553 -8.99 -9.35 35.91
C GLU A 553 -9.53 -8.08 36.61
N LYS A 554 -8.97 -6.91 36.29
CA LYS A 554 -9.39 -5.60 36.80
C LYS A 554 -9.84 -4.70 35.65
N PRO A 555 -10.80 -3.79 35.87
CA PRO A 555 -11.25 -2.90 34.81
C PRO A 555 -10.13 -1.96 34.34
N SER A 556 -10.05 -1.79 33.03
CA SER A 556 -9.19 -0.81 32.37
C SER A 556 -9.60 0.62 32.74
N LYS A 557 -8.76 1.60 32.37
CA LYS A 557 -9.08 3.02 32.55
C LYS A 557 -10.44 3.39 31.94
N TYR A 558 -10.72 2.90 30.74
CA TYR A 558 -11.94 3.26 30.01
C TYR A 558 -13.15 2.44 30.44
N GLN A 559 -12.96 1.19 30.89
CA GLN A 559 -14.02 0.43 31.56
C GLN A 559 -14.43 1.09 32.88
N LYS A 560 -13.47 1.61 33.67
CA LYS A 560 -13.81 2.41 34.87
C LYS A 560 -14.61 3.65 34.53
N GLN A 561 -14.29 4.32 33.42
CA GLN A 561 -15.08 5.46 32.94
C GLN A 561 -16.50 5.04 32.55
N GLN A 562 -16.66 3.92 31.83
CA GLN A 562 -17.97 3.34 31.52
C GLN A 562 -18.78 3.03 32.79
N ILE A 563 -18.20 2.29 33.73
CA ILE A 563 -18.83 1.96 35.02
C ILE A 563 -19.26 3.23 35.76
N SER A 564 -18.44 4.29 35.72
CA SER A 564 -18.76 5.56 36.36
C SER A 564 -19.96 6.30 35.75
N ARG A 565 -20.35 5.95 34.51
CA ARG A 565 -21.56 6.48 33.87
C ARG A 565 -22.81 6.01 34.59
N LYS A 566 -22.80 4.80 35.16
CA LYS A 566 -23.89 4.12 35.90
C LYS A 566 -25.16 3.90 35.09
N TYR A 567 -25.77 4.95 34.56
CA TYR A 567 -26.94 4.84 33.70
C TYR A 567 -27.03 5.93 32.63
N GLY A 568 -27.66 5.59 31.50
CA GLY A 568 -27.76 6.43 30.30
C GLY A 568 -29.12 6.35 29.61
N MET A 569 -29.27 7.14 28.55
CA MET A 569 -30.46 7.17 27.71
C MET A 569 -30.21 6.46 26.38
N PHE A 570 -31.10 5.59 25.94
CA PHE A 570 -31.04 4.95 24.61
C PHE A 570 -32.14 5.53 23.72
N ILE A 571 -31.83 5.86 22.48
CA ILE A 571 -32.74 6.55 21.58
C ILE A 571 -32.95 5.70 20.32
N HIS A 572 -34.03 4.94 20.29
CA HIS A 572 -34.56 4.35 19.06
C HIS A 572 -35.44 5.35 18.33
N PHE A 573 -34.93 5.83 17.20
CA PHE A 573 -35.62 6.74 16.31
C PHE A 573 -35.22 6.42 14.88
N GLY A 574 -36.17 6.45 13.96
CA GLY A 574 -35.90 6.05 12.57
C GLY A 574 -37.19 5.85 11.80
N ILE A 575 -37.08 5.29 10.61
CA ILE A 575 -38.23 5.09 9.72
C ILE A 575 -39.35 4.29 10.41
N ASN A 576 -39.00 3.32 11.25
CA ASN A 576 -39.94 2.49 12.00
C ASN A 576 -40.91 3.30 12.91
N THR A 577 -40.47 4.45 13.46
CA THR A 577 -41.31 5.38 14.25
C THR A 577 -42.55 5.88 13.47
N PHE A 578 -42.45 5.99 12.14
CA PHE A 578 -43.51 6.52 11.30
C PHE A 578 -44.51 5.46 10.86
N HIS A 579 -44.22 4.18 11.13
CA HIS A 579 -45.02 3.04 10.70
C HIS A 579 -45.55 2.17 11.83
N ASP A 580 -45.33 2.56 13.10
CA ASP A 580 -45.78 1.80 14.28
C ASP A 580 -45.25 0.35 14.27
N VAL A 581 -43.99 0.15 13.87
CA VAL A 581 -43.33 -1.15 13.83
C VAL A 581 -42.02 -1.15 14.62
N GLU A 582 -41.62 -2.31 15.14
CA GLU A 582 -40.31 -2.50 15.80
C GLU A 582 -39.24 -2.93 14.79
N TRP A 583 -39.64 -3.75 13.81
CA TRP A 583 -38.77 -4.32 12.79
C TRP A 583 -39.43 -4.21 11.42
N SER A 584 -38.79 -3.48 10.51
CA SER A 584 -39.12 -3.50 9.08
C SER A 584 -37.99 -4.21 8.30
N ASP A 585 -38.21 -4.44 7.01
CA ASP A 585 -37.34 -5.24 6.14
C ASP A 585 -36.57 -4.42 5.10
N GLY A 586 -36.53 -3.09 5.28
CA GLY A 586 -35.91 -2.17 4.31
C GLY A 586 -36.77 -1.88 3.07
N SER A 587 -38.01 -2.39 3.02
CA SER A 587 -38.93 -2.11 1.90
C SER A 587 -39.70 -0.78 2.06
N LEU A 588 -39.77 -0.23 3.26
CA LEU A 588 -40.47 1.05 3.51
C LEU A 588 -39.80 2.18 2.71
N PRO A 589 -40.55 3.09 2.04
CA PRO A 589 -39.96 4.18 1.26
C PRO A 589 -39.17 5.16 2.15
N ALA A 590 -37.98 5.61 1.72
CA ALA A 590 -37.14 6.52 2.50
C ALA A 590 -37.89 7.82 2.88
N GLU A 591 -38.73 8.31 1.98
CA GLU A 591 -39.54 9.51 2.11
C GLU A 591 -40.58 9.41 3.24
N SER A 592 -40.91 8.19 3.68
CA SER A 592 -41.85 7.96 4.78
C SER A 592 -41.27 8.32 6.14
N TYR A 593 -39.94 8.35 6.28
CA TYR A 593 -39.30 9.03 7.40
C TYR A 593 -39.49 10.54 7.23
N SER A 594 -40.33 11.14 8.07
CA SER A 594 -40.82 12.51 7.88
C SER A 594 -41.08 13.26 9.20
N PRO A 595 -40.10 13.35 10.10
CA PRO A 595 -40.28 14.15 11.32
C PRO A 595 -40.50 15.62 11.01
N LEU A 596 -41.38 16.26 11.77
CA LEU A 596 -41.58 17.72 11.70
C LEU A 596 -40.31 18.50 12.09
N THR A 597 -39.56 17.99 13.06
CA THR A 597 -38.28 18.56 13.53
C THR A 597 -37.40 17.45 14.09
N ILE A 598 -36.10 17.70 14.22
CA ILE A 598 -35.19 16.88 15.02
C ILE A 598 -34.78 17.70 16.25
N ASP A 599 -35.43 17.50 17.39
CA ASP A 599 -35.15 18.28 18.62
C ASP A 599 -34.01 17.64 19.44
N ALA A 600 -32.83 17.52 18.83
CA ALA A 600 -31.63 16.97 19.45
C ALA A 600 -31.30 17.67 20.78
N ARG A 601 -31.56 18.98 20.86
CA ARG A 601 -31.42 19.78 22.07
C ARG A 601 -32.28 19.24 23.20
N GLN A 602 -33.57 19.00 22.95
CA GLN A 602 -34.49 18.45 23.94
C GLN A 602 -34.04 17.05 24.36
N TRP A 603 -33.63 16.19 23.42
CA TRP A 603 -33.18 14.83 23.72
C TRP A 603 -32.00 14.85 24.71
N VAL A 604 -30.95 15.60 24.38
CA VAL A 604 -29.76 15.73 25.25
C VAL A 604 -30.10 16.43 26.57
N SER A 605 -30.96 17.45 26.55
CA SER A 605 -31.41 18.13 27.76
C SER A 605 -32.20 17.22 28.69
N THR A 606 -32.99 16.29 28.15
CA THR A 606 -33.75 15.30 28.94
C THR A 606 -32.79 14.38 29.68
N ALA A 607 -31.81 13.78 29.01
CA ALA A 607 -30.78 12.96 29.66
C ALA A 607 -30.05 13.73 30.77
N LYS A 608 -29.63 14.97 30.49
CA LYS A 608 -28.97 15.83 31.48
C LYS A 608 -29.86 16.10 32.70
N LYS A 609 -31.13 16.46 32.48
CA LYS A 609 -32.09 16.73 33.56
C LYS A 609 -32.36 15.47 34.38
N ALA A 610 -32.39 14.30 33.75
CA ALA A 610 -32.52 12.99 34.37
C ALA A 610 -31.25 12.51 35.12
N GLY A 611 -30.16 13.28 35.11
CA GLY A 611 -28.91 12.93 35.81
C GLY A 611 -28.03 11.92 35.08
N MET A 612 -28.38 11.56 33.85
CA MET A 612 -27.60 10.66 33.00
C MET A 612 -26.35 11.37 32.48
N LYS A 613 -25.28 10.59 32.24
CA LYS A 613 -23.98 11.10 31.80
C LYS A 613 -23.72 10.92 30.30
N TYR A 614 -24.52 10.08 29.65
CA TYR A 614 -24.38 9.76 28.24
C TYR A 614 -25.71 9.35 27.62
N ILE A 615 -25.74 9.40 26.31
CA ILE A 615 -26.82 8.84 25.48
C ILE A 615 -26.23 7.86 24.47
N ILE A 616 -27.02 6.90 24.02
CA ILE A 616 -26.75 6.10 22.84
C ILE A 616 -27.84 6.41 21.80
N LEU A 617 -27.42 6.82 20.61
CA LEU A 617 -28.33 7.05 19.49
C LEU A 617 -28.24 5.88 18.50
N VAL A 618 -29.38 5.31 18.11
CA VAL A 618 -29.49 4.32 17.03
C VAL A 618 -29.19 5.00 15.71
N ALA A 619 -27.96 4.82 15.19
CA ALA A 619 -27.55 5.44 13.95
C ALA A 619 -28.16 4.75 12.73
N LYS A 620 -28.21 3.41 12.78
CA LYS A 620 -28.81 2.54 11.77
C LYS A 620 -29.36 1.28 12.45
N HIS A 621 -30.65 1.02 12.28
CA HIS A 621 -31.30 -0.21 12.78
C HIS A 621 -31.39 -1.28 11.67
N HIS A 622 -31.93 -2.46 11.98
CA HIS A 622 -31.89 -3.65 11.12
C HIS A 622 -32.43 -3.44 9.70
N GLU A 623 -33.37 -2.53 9.51
CA GLU A 623 -33.90 -2.22 8.17
C GLU A 623 -32.89 -1.54 7.23
N GLY A 624 -31.79 -0.99 7.77
CA GLY A 624 -30.72 -0.35 7.01
C GLY A 624 -30.85 1.16 6.82
N PHE A 625 -31.90 1.80 7.35
CA PHE A 625 -32.10 3.25 7.19
C PHE A 625 -31.09 4.05 8.03
N CYS A 626 -30.30 4.91 7.38
CA CYS A 626 -29.23 5.67 8.02
C CYS A 626 -29.72 7.04 8.50
N LEU A 627 -29.46 7.39 9.77
CA LEU A 627 -29.79 8.70 10.35
C LEU A 627 -28.80 9.84 9.98
N TRP A 628 -27.96 9.62 8.97
CA TRP A 628 -27.03 10.59 8.40
C TRP A 628 -27.01 10.45 6.87
N ASP A 629 -26.54 11.48 6.17
CA ASP A 629 -26.28 11.44 4.74
C ASP A 629 -25.08 10.51 4.46
N SER A 630 -25.35 9.26 4.09
CA SER A 630 -24.32 8.23 3.90
C SER A 630 -23.92 8.13 2.44
N LYS A 631 -22.61 8.13 2.17
CA LYS A 631 -22.11 7.99 0.79
C LYS A 631 -22.29 6.58 0.22
N TYR A 632 -22.76 5.63 1.02
CA TYR A 632 -22.82 4.22 0.67
C TYR A 632 -24.23 3.72 0.38
N THR A 633 -25.27 4.47 0.71
CA THR A 633 -26.66 4.08 0.49
C THR A 633 -27.53 5.31 0.24
N GLU A 634 -28.56 5.16 -0.60
CA GLU A 634 -29.62 6.17 -0.74
C GLU A 634 -30.76 5.95 0.27
N TYR A 635 -30.66 4.91 1.10
CA TYR A 635 -31.65 4.59 2.13
C TYR A 635 -31.30 5.30 3.44
N ASP A 636 -31.46 6.61 3.43
CA ASP A 636 -31.00 7.49 4.50
C ASP A 636 -31.84 8.78 4.65
N VAL A 637 -31.47 9.62 5.61
CA VAL A 637 -32.16 10.89 5.85
C VAL A 637 -32.07 11.85 4.67
N ALA A 638 -30.96 11.88 3.92
CA ALA A 638 -30.77 12.81 2.80
C ALA A 638 -31.84 12.61 1.70
N ASN A 639 -32.34 11.39 1.57
CA ASN A 639 -33.38 11.00 0.61
C ASN A 639 -34.77 10.85 1.26
N SER A 640 -35.00 11.46 2.42
CA SER A 640 -36.24 11.32 3.19
C SER A 640 -37.09 12.59 3.22
N GLY A 641 -38.22 12.54 3.93
CA GLY A 641 -39.06 13.72 4.20
C GLY A 641 -38.40 14.76 5.12
N ASN A 642 -37.29 14.44 5.79
CA ASN A 642 -36.50 15.39 6.56
C ASN A 642 -34.99 15.09 6.47
N PRO A 643 -34.20 15.90 5.73
CA PRO A 643 -32.79 15.62 5.46
C PRO A 643 -31.82 15.99 6.58
N THR A 644 -32.32 16.25 7.79
CA THR A 644 -31.46 16.60 8.93
C THR A 644 -30.55 15.43 9.30
N ASN A 645 -29.23 15.67 9.31
CA ASN A 645 -28.26 14.71 9.82
C ASN A 645 -28.37 14.61 11.35
N VAL A 646 -29.13 13.62 11.83
CA VAL A 646 -29.44 13.45 13.26
C VAL A 646 -28.17 13.13 14.06
N ILE A 647 -27.23 12.37 13.46
CA ILE A 647 -25.95 12.03 14.11
C ILE A 647 -25.17 13.30 14.45
N GLU A 648 -25.07 14.23 13.49
CA GLU A 648 -24.32 15.47 13.67
C GLU A 648 -24.99 16.40 14.70
N GLU A 649 -26.31 16.59 14.60
CA GLU A 649 -27.07 17.44 15.53
C GLU A 649 -26.99 16.96 16.98
N VAL A 650 -27.10 15.64 17.18
CA VAL A 650 -27.00 15.05 18.52
C VAL A 650 -25.56 15.13 19.05
N ALA A 651 -24.54 14.92 18.21
CA ALA A 651 -23.15 15.09 18.60
C ALA A 651 -22.82 16.53 19.02
N LEU A 652 -23.33 17.51 18.28
CA LEU A 652 -23.20 18.93 18.60
C LEU A 652 -23.86 19.27 19.95
N GLU A 653 -25.08 18.80 20.19
CA GLU A 653 -25.80 19.05 21.43
C GLU A 653 -25.19 18.32 22.64
N CYS A 654 -24.67 17.09 22.45
CA CYS A 654 -23.87 16.38 23.45
C CYS A 654 -22.66 17.21 23.91
N LYS A 655 -21.87 17.73 22.96
CA LYS A 655 -20.75 18.65 23.25
C LYS A 655 -21.23 19.87 24.02
N ARG A 656 -22.28 20.54 23.53
CA ARG A 656 -22.79 21.80 24.09
C ARG A 656 -23.30 21.64 25.52
N GLN A 657 -23.93 20.52 25.83
CA GLN A 657 -24.58 20.30 27.12
C GLN A 657 -23.71 19.48 28.10
N GLY A 658 -22.56 18.97 27.67
CA GLY A 658 -21.64 18.18 28.48
C GLY A 658 -22.10 16.74 28.73
N ILE A 659 -22.80 16.15 27.76
CA ILE A 659 -23.28 14.77 27.78
C ILE A 659 -22.44 13.95 26.80
N GLN A 660 -21.98 12.77 27.23
CA GLN A 660 -21.16 11.91 26.37
C GLN A 660 -22.03 11.22 25.30
N LEU A 661 -21.44 10.96 24.14
CA LEU A 661 -22.14 10.35 23.00
C LEU A 661 -21.69 8.89 22.82
N GLY A 662 -22.64 7.97 22.84
CA GLY A 662 -22.51 6.63 22.28
C GLY A 662 -23.37 6.48 21.04
N LEU A 663 -23.06 5.51 20.20
CA LEU A 663 -23.84 5.17 19.01
C LEU A 663 -24.19 3.69 19.01
N TYR A 664 -25.38 3.40 18.53
CA TYR A 664 -25.78 2.05 18.16
C TYR A 664 -25.66 1.88 16.65
N TYR A 665 -25.24 0.69 16.23
CA TYR A 665 -25.20 0.31 14.83
C TYR A 665 -25.61 -1.15 14.65
N SER A 666 -26.61 -1.42 13.82
CA SER A 666 -26.92 -2.79 13.43
C SER A 666 -25.94 -3.32 12.40
N LEU A 667 -25.29 -4.44 12.73
CA LEU A 667 -24.49 -5.24 11.81
C LEU A 667 -25.34 -5.84 10.68
N TRP A 668 -26.66 -5.92 10.85
CA TRP A 668 -27.56 -6.37 9.79
C TRP A 668 -28.23 -5.17 9.11
N ASP A 669 -28.21 -5.20 7.78
CA ASP A 669 -28.84 -4.20 6.93
C ASP A 669 -29.76 -4.92 5.97
N ARG A 670 -31.06 -4.93 6.23
CA ARG A 670 -32.04 -5.66 5.42
C ARG A 670 -32.26 -5.03 4.04
N LYS A 671 -31.80 -3.79 3.82
CA LYS A 671 -31.83 -3.13 2.52
C LYS A 671 -30.71 -3.64 1.61
N VAL A 672 -29.48 -3.67 2.13
CA VAL A 672 -28.27 -3.97 1.35
C VAL A 672 -27.84 -5.43 1.46
N ASN A 673 -28.08 -6.08 2.59
CA ASN A 673 -27.73 -7.48 2.86
C ASN A 673 -28.89 -8.22 3.57
N PRO A 674 -30.01 -8.46 2.86
CA PRO A 674 -31.20 -9.11 3.43
C PRO A 674 -30.93 -10.56 3.85
N ASP A 675 -30.10 -11.30 3.12
CA ASP A 675 -29.79 -12.71 3.37
C ASP A 675 -28.46 -12.89 4.11
N THR A 676 -28.53 -12.81 5.43
CA THR A 676 -27.33 -13.01 6.29
C THR A 676 -26.85 -14.45 6.37
N GLU A 677 -27.58 -15.42 5.80
CA GLU A 677 -27.20 -16.83 5.81
C GLU A 677 -26.20 -17.12 4.68
N ASN A 678 -26.19 -16.33 3.59
CA ASN A 678 -25.28 -16.47 2.45
C ASN A 678 -23.83 -16.00 2.78
N PRO A 679 -22.82 -16.90 2.83
CA PRO A 679 -21.43 -16.51 3.09
C PRO A 679 -20.76 -15.73 1.97
N ALA A 680 -21.24 -15.84 0.73
CA ALA A 680 -20.62 -15.17 -0.42
C ALA A 680 -20.67 -13.64 -0.32
N ASP A 681 -21.66 -13.10 0.39
CA ASP A 681 -21.89 -11.66 0.52
C ASP A 681 -21.14 -11.04 1.72
N ASP A 682 -20.54 -11.87 2.58
CA ASP A 682 -19.90 -11.39 3.81
C ASP A 682 -18.78 -10.40 3.51
N ALA A 683 -17.90 -10.69 2.55
CA ALA A 683 -16.73 -9.85 2.29
C ALA A 683 -17.09 -8.45 1.79
N SER A 684 -18.02 -8.36 0.83
CA SER A 684 -18.48 -7.10 0.26
C SER A 684 -19.24 -6.27 1.30
N TYR A 685 -20.15 -6.91 2.03
CA TYR A 685 -20.94 -6.24 3.05
C TYR A 685 -20.12 -5.82 4.27
N ASN A 686 -19.15 -6.63 4.70
CA ASN A 686 -18.23 -6.25 5.78
C ASN A 686 -17.48 -4.96 5.42
N LYS A 687 -17.01 -4.82 4.18
CA LYS A 687 -16.36 -3.58 3.72
C LYS A 687 -17.32 -2.38 3.74
N TYR A 688 -18.55 -2.56 3.26
CA TYR A 688 -19.60 -1.53 3.32
C TYR A 688 -19.84 -1.04 4.76
N MET A 689 -19.99 -1.98 5.70
CA MET A 689 -20.20 -1.67 7.11
C MET A 689 -19.02 -0.94 7.76
N LEU A 690 -17.78 -1.41 7.56
CA LEU A 690 -16.59 -0.77 8.13
C LEU A 690 -16.40 0.66 7.60
N ASN A 691 -16.81 0.90 6.35
CA ASN A 691 -16.81 2.23 5.78
C ASN A 691 -17.85 3.16 6.43
N GLN A 692 -19.07 2.68 6.68
CA GLN A 692 -20.11 3.45 7.40
C GLN A 692 -19.69 3.77 8.85
N LEU A 693 -19.02 2.84 9.54
CA LEU A 693 -18.47 3.12 10.87
C LEU A 693 -17.44 4.26 10.83
N ASN A 694 -16.61 4.33 9.80
CA ASN A 694 -15.69 5.46 9.61
C ASN A 694 -16.44 6.77 9.34
N GLU A 695 -17.51 6.77 8.54
CA GLU A 695 -18.33 7.97 8.33
C GLU A 695 -18.91 8.51 9.64
N LEU A 696 -19.42 7.63 10.51
CA LEU A 696 -19.96 8.02 11.81
C LEU A 696 -18.88 8.66 12.71
N ILE A 697 -17.66 8.12 12.71
CA ILE A 697 -16.55 8.71 13.46
C ILE A 697 -16.16 10.07 12.84
N ASP A 698 -16.08 10.18 11.50
CA ASP A 698 -15.78 11.44 10.79
C ASP A 698 -16.81 12.54 11.09
N ILE A 699 -18.09 12.18 11.18
CA ILE A 699 -19.18 13.13 11.48
C ILE A 699 -19.06 13.61 12.93
N THR A 700 -18.93 12.67 13.87
CA THR A 700 -18.97 12.99 15.31
C THR A 700 -17.71 13.69 15.78
N GLU A 701 -16.52 13.34 15.28
CA GLU A 701 -15.23 13.86 15.78
C GLU A 701 -15.08 15.37 15.60
N LYS A 702 -15.82 15.97 14.68
CA LYS A 702 -15.95 17.43 14.52
C LYS A 702 -16.48 18.12 15.78
N HIS A 703 -17.30 17.40 16.55
CA HIS A 703 -18.05 17.92 17.68
C HIS A 703 -17.60 17.29 19.00
N THR A 704 -17.67 15.96 19.11
CA THR A 704 -17.36 15.21 20.33
C THR A 704 -16.83 13.82 20.00
N LYS A 705 -16.13 13.21 20.95
CA LYS A 705 -15.64 11.85 20.84
C LYS A 705 -16.73 10.83 21.20
N ILE A 706 -16.77 9.71 20.48
CA ILE A 706 -17.67 8.60 20.79
C ILE A 706 -17.11 7.84 22.01
N VAL A 707 -17.94 7.59 23.01
CA VAL A 707 -17.56 6.86 24.23
C VAL A 707 -18.01 5.40 24.21
N GLU A 708 -18.93 5.04 23.32
CA GLU A 708 -19.47 3.69 23.21
C GLU A 708 -20.03 3.38 21.83
N PHE A 709 -19.76 2.18 21.33
CA PHE A 709 -20.45 1.56 20.21
C PHE A 709 -21.18 0.31 20.69
N TRP A 710 -22.50 0.33 20.52
CA TRP A 710 -23.44 -0.73 20.84
C TRP A 710 -23.84 -1.43 19.55
N PHE A 711 -23.51 -2.70 19.38
CA PHE A 711 -23.77 -3.43 18.13
C PHE A 711 -24.91 -4.44 18.28
N ASP A 712 -25.74 -4.52 17.25
CA ASP A 712 -26.78 -5.54 17.10
C ASP A 712 -26.63 -6.30 15.78
N GLY A 713 -27.48 -7.27 15.51
CA GLY A 713 -27.53 -7.88 14.18
C GLY A 713 -28.50 -9.04 14.06
N SER A 714 -28.32 -9.82 13.00
CA SER A 714 -29.17 -10.98 12.70
C SER A 714 -28.96 -12.11 13.71
N TRP A 715 -30.05 -12.72 14.15
CA TRP A 715 -30.04 -13.96 14.94
C TRP A 715 -29.66 -15.20 14.13
N LYS A 716 -29.66 -15.10 12.80
CA LYS A 716 -29.45 -16.26 11.92
C LYS A 716 -28.00 -16.44 11.47
N LYS A 717 -27.25 -15.35 11.31
CA LYS A 717 -25.85 -15.44 10.88
C LYS A 717 -25.01 -16.12 11.96
N PRO A 718 -24.20 -17.14 11.64
CA PRO A 718 -23.28 -17.73 12.61
C PRO A 718 -22.37 -16.66 13.22
N SER A 719 -22.23 -16.68 14.55
CA SER A 719 -21.56 -15.61 15.31
C SER A 719 -20.12 -15.33 14.85
N TYR A 720 -19.36 -16.36 14.48
CA TYR A 720 -17.98 -16.24 14.02
C TYR A 720 -17.81 -15.62 12.63
N ARG A 721 -18.89 -15.47 11.84
CA ARG A 721 -18.87 -14.83 10.52
C ARG A 721 -18.99 -13.31 10.58
N TRP A 722 -19.28 -12.75 11.74
CA TRP A 722 -19.21 -11.29 11.92
C TRP A 722 -17.75 -10.84 11.98
N PRO A 723 -17.37 -9.73 11.32
CA PRO A 723 -15.99 -9.23 11.29
C PRO A 723 -15.67 -8.46 12.59
N VAL A 724 -15.83 -9.13 13.74
CA VAL A 724 -15.76 -8.51 15.07
C VAL A 724 -14.39 -7.88 15.33
N LYS A 725 -13.32 -8.54 14.88
CA LYS A 725 -11.96 -8.04 15.02
C LYS A 725 -11.77 -6.75 14.21
N GLU A 726 -12.21 -6.74 12.96
CA GLU A 726 -12.09 -5.60 12.06
C GLU A 726 -12.93 -4.42 12.53
N ILE A 727 -14.13 -4.67 13.07
CA ILE A 727 -14.98 -3.65 13.69
C ILE A 727 -14.26 -3.02 14.89
N TYR A 728 -13.78 -3.85 15.81
CA TYR A 728 -13.10 -3.39 17.01
C TYR A 728 -11.84 -2.59 16.66
N GLU A 729 -11.02 -3.08 15.73
CA GLU A 729 -9.85 -2.36 15.26
C GLU A 729 -10.20 -1.04 14.57
N THR A 730 -11.23 -1.02 13.72
CA THR A 730 -11.67 0.21 13.02
C THR A 730 -12.04 1.30 14.01
N ILE A 731 -12.75 0.95 15.09
CA ILE A 731 -13.11 1.88 16.14
C ILE A 731 -11.89 2.26 16.98
N LYS A 732 -11.15 1.29 17.51
CA LYS A 732 -10.06 1.54 18.47
C LYS A 732 -8.88 2.31 17.88
N LYS A 733 -8.64 2.20 16.57
CA LYS A 733 -7.61 2.99 15.87
C LYS A 733 -7.87 4.49 15.98
N ARG A 734 -9.13 4.90 16.02
CA ARG A 734 -9.55 6.31 15.96
C ARG A 734 -10.08 6.83 17.30
N GLU A 735 -10.75 5.96 18.03
CA GLU A 735 -11.45 6.25 19.28
C GLU A 735 -11.03 5.22 20.36
N PRO A 736 -9.76 5.22 20.83
CA PRO A 736 -9.24 4.21 21.75
C PRO A 736 -9.98 4.15 23.09
N GLN A 737 -10.63 5.26 23.49
CA GLN A 737 -11.48 5.33 24.69
C GLN A 737 -12.87 4.72 24.50
N CYS A 738 -13.36 4.59 23.26
CA CYS A 738 -14.70 4.11 22.97
C CYS A 738 -14.86 2.66 23.44
N GLN A 739 -15.87 2.35 24.24
CA GLN A 739 -16.17 0.97 24.60
C GLN A 739 -16.93 0.28 23.49
N VAL A 740 -16.55 -0.95 23.13
CA VAL A 740 -17.19 -1.73 22.08
C VAL A 740 -17.88 -2.93 22.72
N GLY A 741 -19.18 -3.07 22.47
CA GLY A 741 -20.00 -4.19 22.94
C GLY A 741 -20.93 -4.68 21.83
N ILE A 742 -21.07 -6.00 21.73
CA ILE A 742 -21.99 -6.64 20.78
C ILE A 742 -23.09 -7.32 21.58
N ASN A 743 -24.34 -7.07 21.18
CA ASN A 743 -25.53 -7.65 21.77
C ASN A 743 -25.37 -9.16 21.85
N TRP A 744 -25.40 -9.66 23.07
CA TRP A 744 -25.12 -11.05 23.34
C TRP A 744 -26.16 -11.98 22.71
N SER A 745 -27.39 -11.51 22.43
CA SER A 745 -28.49 -12.33 21.92
C SER A 745 -28.37 -12.71 20.44
N ILE A 746 -27.53 -12.03 19.66
CA ILE A 746 -27.48 -12.19 18.20
C ILE A 746 -26.55 -13.32 17.76
N GLY A 747 -26.78 -13.78 16.53
CA GLY A 747 -26.03 -14.82 15.86
C GLY A 747 -26.26 -16.24 16.39
N GLN A 748 -26.08 -17.23 15.51
CA GLN A 748 -26.16 -18.65 15.87
C GLN A 748 -24.84 -19.17 16.43
N ASP A 749 -24.93 -20.19 17.29
CA ASP A 749 -23.75 -20.95 17.70
C ASP A 749 -23.10 -21.68 16.53
N VAL A 750 -21.87 -22.11 16.74
CA VAL A 750 -21.07 -22.81 15.73
C VAL A 750 -21.82 -24.05 15.24
N ASN A 751 -21.93 -24.18 13.92
CA ASN A 751 -22.34 -25.43 13.30
C ASN A 751 -21.29 -26.50 13.62
N PRO A 752 -21.62 -27.55 14.40
CA PRO A 752 -20.66 -28.57 14.79
C PRO A 752 -20.09 -29.36 13.61
N ASN A 753 -20.69 -29.25 12.42
CA ASN A 753 -20.26 -29.90 11.19
C ASN A 753 -19.50 -28.97 10.22
N ASP A 754 -19.31 -27.68 10.54
CA ASP A 754 -18.48 -26.79 9.73
C ASP A 754 -17.00 -26.96 10.11
N PRO A 755 -16.15 -27.52 9.23
CA PRO A 755 -14.74 -27.76 9.53
C PRO A 755 -13.92 -26.47 9.73
N ASN A 756 -14.46 -25.33 9.30
CA ASN A 756 -13.81 -24.02 9.40
C ASN A 756 -14.26 -23.22 10.63
N ALA A 757 -15.29 -23.67 11.35
CA ALA A 757 -15.82 -22.94 12.48
C ALA A 757 -14.95 -23.12 13.74
N PRO A 758 -14.83 -22.09 14.61
CA PRO A 758 -14.11 -22.21 15.87
C PRO A 758 -14.72 -23.32 16.72
N LYS A 759 -13.88 -24.16 17.36
CA LYS A 759 -14.33 -25.38 18.08
C LYS A 759 -15.44 -25.16 19.12
N LYS A 760 -15.69 -23.92 19.57
CA LYS A 760 -16.62 -23.55 20.65
C LYS A 760 -17.09 -22.08 20.53
N SER A 761 -18.28 -21.83 19.98
CA SER A 761 -19.09 -20.61 20.26
C SER A 761 -20.12 -21.00 21.30
N PHE A 762 -20.26 -20.21 22.36
CA PHE A 762 -21.19 -20.54 23.45
C PHE A 762 -22.18 -19.41 23.71
N ASN A 763 -23.45 -19.75 23.54
CA ASN A 763 -24.60 -18.94 23.92
C ASN A 763 -25.00 -19.26 25.39
N ILE A 764 -24.14 -18.92 26.37
CA ILE A 764 -24.45 -18.99 27.83
C ILE A 764 -25.20 -17.74 28.31
N LYS A 765 -26.47 -17.88 28.72
CA LYS A 765 -27.32 -16.75 29.11
C LYS A 765 -26.71 -15.96 30.27
N PRO A 766 -26.91 -14.63 30.34
CA PRO A 766 -26.38 -13.79 31.43
C PRO A 766 -26.64 -14.32 32.84
N GLU A 767 -27.80 -14.93 33.09
CA GLU A 767 -28.16 -15.53 34.39
C GLU A 767 -27.44 -16.86 34.70
N GLU A 768 -26.92 -17.54 33.67
CA GLU A 768 -26.21 -18.82 33.76
C GLU A 768 -24.68 -18.64 33.79
N GLN A 769 -24.20 -17.43 33.48
CA GLN A 769 -22.78 -17.12 33.37
C GLN A 769 -22.05 -17.27 34.71
N LYS A 770 -20.86 -17.87 34.65
CA LYS A 770 -19.97 -18.14 35.78
C LYS A 770 -18.58 -17.55 35.51
N ASP A 771 -17.81 -17.37 36.57
CA ASP A 771 -16.41 -16.95 36.45
C ASP A 771 -15.65 -17.94 35.55
N GLY A 772 -14.90 -17.40 34.60
CA GLY A 772 -14.09 -18.16 33.68
C GLY A 772 -14.81 -18.60 32.41
N ASP A 773 -16.12 -18.34 32.29
CA ASP A 773 -16.87 -18.62 31.08
C ASP A 773 -16.27 -17.89 29.86
N PRO A 774 -16.42 -18.45 28.65
CA PRO A 774 -15.84 -17.88 27.45
C PRO A 774 -16.54 -16.58 27.03
N ILE A 775 -15.77 -15.64 26.49
CA ILE A 775 -16.31 -14.43 25.86
C ILE A 775 -16.94 -14.81 24.51
N ARG A 776 -18.25 -14.56 24.35
CA ARG A 776 -18.99 -14.86 23.10
C ARG A 776 -18.42 -14.14 21.88
N TYR A 777 -18.28 -12.83 21.98
CA TYR A 777 -17.75 -11.98 20.92
C TYR A 777 -16.43 -11.38 21.38
N PHE A 778 -15.33 -11.76 20.73
CA PHE A 778 -14.00 -11.24 21.01
C PHE A 778 -13.33 -10.77 19.71
N PRO A 779 -12.65 -9.62 19.70
CA PRO A 779 -12.48 -8.66 20.81
C PRO A 779 -13.77 -7.91 21.20
N SER A 780 -13.93 -7.62 22.49
CA SER A 780 -15.01 -6.79 23.07
C SER A 780 -14.53 -6.19 24.40
N ASP A 781 -15.04 -5.03 24.81
CA ASP A 781 -14.69 -4.39 26.08
C ASP A 781 -15.69 -4.70 27.21
N PHE A 782 -16.92 -5.07 26.88
CA PHE A 782 -17.96 -5.34 27.86
C PHE A 782 -18.98 -6.36 27.35
N ARG A 783 -19.81 -6.89 28.26
CA ARG A 783 -20.95 -7.75 27.95
C ARG A 783 -22.20 -6.90 27.87
N LEU A 784 -23.01 -7.16 26.85
CA LEU A 784 -24.18 -6.38 26.53
C LEU A 784 -25.41 -7.28 26.56
N GLY A 785 -26.42 -6.90 27.35
CA GLY A 785 -27.67 -7.63 27.49
C GLY A 785 -28.86 -6.77 27.06
N ASP A 786 -29.66 -7.32 26.15
CA ASP A 786 -30.90 -6.72 25.69
C ASP A 786 -32.04 -7.77 25.61
N PRO A 787 -33.11 -7.70 26.43
CA PRO A 787 -33.34 -6.83 27.58
C PRO A 787 -32.82 -7.45 28.91
N LEU A 788 -31.71 -8.19 28.83
CA LEU A 788 -31.27 -9.09 29.90
C LEU A 788 -30.58 -8.34 31.04
N LEU A 789 -30.77 -8.83 32.26
CA LEU A 789 -30.12 -8.32 33.48
C LEU A 789 -28.91 -9.18 33.85
N PRO A 790 -27.90 -8.60 34.55
CA PRO A 790 -26.75 -9.38 35.01
C PRO A 790 -27.16 -10.45 36.03
N ALA A 791 -26.36 -11.51 36.13
CA ALA A 791 -26.43 -12.47 37.23
C ALA A 791 -26.20 -11.78 38.59
N ASN A 792 -26.63 -12.45 39.67
CA ASN A 792 -26.37 -11.99 41.03
C ASN A 792 -25.85 -13.15 41.90
N PRO A 793 -24.56 -13.16 42.29
CA PRO A 793 -23.52 -12.19 41.92
C PRO A 793 -23.12 -12.25 40.44
N ASP A 794 -22.62 -11.15 39.89
CA ASP A 794 -22.14 -11.08 38.50
C ASP A 794 -20.66 -11.50 38.44
N PRO A 795 -20.27 -12.52 37.65
CA PRO A 795 -18.94 -13.13 37.71
C PRO A 795 -17.76 -12.23 37.28
N LYS A 796 -17.99 -11.17 36.48
CA LYS A 796 -17.00 -10.21 35.94
C LYS A 796 -15.81 -10.72 35.14
N VAL A 797 -15.28 -11.91 35.40
CA VAL A 797 -14.07 -12.43 34.77
C VAL A 797 -14.43 -13.53 33.79
N PHE A 798 -14.03 -13.35 32.53
CA PHE A 798 -14.33 -14.25 31.41
C PHE A 798 -13.04 -14.62 30.68
N THR A 799 -13.07 -15.68 29.88
CA THR A 799 -11.88 -16.20 29.20
C THR A 799 -11.94 -16.10 27.68
N HIS A 800 -10.78 -15.86 27.07
CA HIS A 800 -10.58 -16.03 25.63
C HIS A 800 -9.15 -16.54 25.40
N GLN A 801 -9.02 -17.66 24.67
CA GLN A 801 -7.71 -18.31 24.39
C GLN A 801 -6.83 -18.51 25.64
N GLY A 802 -7.42 -18.96 26.74
CA GLY A 802 -6.70 -19.22 28.00
C GLY A 802 -6.30 -17.98 28.80
N LYS A 803 -6.64 -16.78 28.32
CA LYS A 803 -6.41 -15.50 29.02
C LYS A 803 -7.71 -15.05 29.70
N ARG A 804 -7.59 -14.34 30.83
CA ARG A 804 -8.72 -13.83 31.63
C ARG A 804 -8.91 -12.33 31.42
N TYR A 805 -10.17 -11.90 31.32
CA TYR A 805 -10.56 -10.53 31.03
C TYR A 805 -11.71 -10.09 31.93
N TYR A 806 -11.62 -8.88 32.44
CA TYR A 806 -12.69 -8.20 33.16
C TYR A 806 -13.71 -7.66 32.16
N MET A 807 -14.96 -8.07 32.29
CA MET A 807 -16.06 -7.71 31.38
C MET A 807 -17.26 -7.17 32.19
N PRO A 808 -17.41 -5.83 32.32
CA PRO A 808 -18.59 -5.25 32.94
C PRO A 808 -19.85 -5.61 32.12
N PHE A 809 -21.02 -5.58 32.74
CA PHE A 809 -22.28 -5.85 32.09
C PHE A 809 -23.10 -4.57 31.92
N GLU A 810 -23.65 -4.37 30.74
CA GLU A 810 -24.58 -3.30 30.42
C GLU A 810 -25.94 -3.88 30.05
N SER A 811 -26.96 -3.51 30.83
CA SER A 811 -28.35 -3.87 30.57
C SER A 811 -29.06 -2.77 29.82
N THR A 812 -29.85 -3.15 28.82
CA THR A 812 -30.69 -2.22 28.06
C THR A 812 -32.16 -2.57 28.29
N VAL A 813 -33.01 -1.61 28.64
CA VAL A 813 -34.45 -1.85 28.85
C VAL A 813 -35.30 -0.66 28.38
N CYS A 814 -36.51 -0.91 27.91
CA CYS A 814 -37.47 0.16 27.57
C CYS A 814 -38.11 0.78 28.80
N ILE A 815 -38.35 2.10 28.77
CA ILE A 815 -39.19 2.76 29.78
C ILE A 815 -40.69 2.42 29.59
N SER A 816 -41.12 2.23 28.34
CA SER A 816 -42.44 1.72 27.96
C SER A 816 -42.36 0.28 27.41
N LYS A 817 -43.36 -0.20 26.65
CA LYS A 817 -43.37 -1.58 26.13
C LYS A 817 -42.53 -1.79 24.88
N ARG A 818 -42.13 -0.72 24.20
CA ARG A 818 -41.61 -0.76 22.82
C ARG A 818 -40.26 -0.07 22.68
N TRP A 819 -39.48 -0.48 21.66
CA TRP A 819 -38.21 0.16 21.36
C TRP A 819 -38.45 1.45 20.60
N PHE A 820 -39.15 1.36 19.47
CA PHE A 820 -39.59 2.53 18.72
C PHE A 820 -40.88 3.13 19.29
N TYR A 821 -41.10 4.41 18.97
CA TYR A 821 -42.38 5.04 19.28
C TYR A 821 -43.50 4.34 18.50
N HIS A 822 -44.61 4.13 19.18
CA HIS A 822 -45.82 3.53 18.62
C HIS A 822 -47.03 4.28 19.16
N THR A 823 -47.98 4.62 18.30
CA THR A 823 -49.16 5.42 18.66
C THR A 823 -50.01 4.83 19.78
N THR A 824 -50.04 3.49 19.90
CA THR A 824 -50.76 2.78 20.98
C THR A 824 -49.92 2.42 22.20
N ASP A 825 -48.62 2.73 22.24
CA ASP A 825 -47.78 2.44 23.41
C ASP A 825 -47.93 3.54 24.48
N VAL A 826 -48.96 3.35 25.31
CA VAL A 826 -49.34 4.23 26.42
C VAL A 826 -49.05 3.61 27.79
N GLU A 827 -48.42 2.43 27.83
CA GLU A 827 -48.10 1.71 29.06
C GLU A 827 -46.63 1.88 29.41
N TYR A 828 -46.39 2.49 30.57
CA TYR A 828 -45.05 2.81 31.08
C TYR A 828 -44.74 1.98 32.31
N LYS A 829 -43.46 1.67 32.51
CA LYS A 829 -42.98 1.17 33.80
C LYS A 829 -43.19 2.24 34.85
N SER A 830 -43.62 1.83 36.03
CA SER A 830 -43.72 2.72 37.17
C SER A 830 -42.34 3.19 37.65
N ALA A 831 -42.28 4.33 38.34
CA ALA A 831 -41.03 4.80 38.90
C ALA A 831 -40.44 3.83 39.96
N ASP A 832 -41.27 3.05 40.65
CA ASP A 832 -40.84 1.98 41.57
C ASP A 832 -40.14 0.83 40.82
N GLU A 833 -40.69 0.42 39.68
CA GLU A 833 -40.09 -0.61 38.82
C GLU A 833 -38.76 -0.12 38.24
N LEU A 834 -38.71 1.12 37.75
CA LEU A 834 -37.49 1.71 37.21
C LEU A 834 -36.41 1.88 38.28
N GLU A 835 -36.78 2.25 39.50
CA GLU A 835 -35.86 2.31 40.64
C GLU A 835 -35.31 0.91 40.98
N THR A 836 -36.18 -0.10 41.02
CA THR A 836 -35.78 -1.48 41.25
C THR A 836 -34.82 -1.97 40.17
N LEU A 837 -35.12 -1.69 38.90
CA LEU A 837 -34.26 -2.00 37.77
C LEU A 837 -32.92 -1.27 37.88
N TYR A 838 -32.90 0.02 38.19
CA TYR A 838 -31.68 0.78 38.40
C TYR A 838 -30.80 0.17 39.50
N ARG A 839 -31.37 -0.09 40.68
CA ARG A 839 -30.62 -0.65 41.82
C ARG A 839 -30.08 -2.04 41.51
N ARG A 840 -30.82 -2.86 40.77
CA ARG A 840 -30.37 -4.21 40.35
C ARG A 840 -29.31 -4.14 39.24
N ALA A 841 -29.57 -3.38 38.18
CA ALA A 841 -28.73 -3.34 36.98
C ALA A 841 -27.43 -2.55 37.18
N THR A 842 -27.36 -1.63 38.16
CA THR A 842 -26.14 -0.86 38.44
C THR A 842 -25.34 -1.38 39.64
N ALA A 843 -25.82 -2.44 40.28
CA ALA A 843 -25.10 -3.15 41.33
C ALA A 843 -23.81 -3.79 40.78
N GLN A 844 -22.82 -3.97 41.65
CA GLN A 844 -21.56 -4.64 41.33
C GLN A 844 -20.88 -4.06 40.07
N ASP A 845 -20.81 -2.74 39.93
CA ASP A 845 -20.15 -2.09 38.79
C ASP A 845 -20.74 -2.43 37.40
N ASN A 846 -22.06 -2.65 37.34
CA ASN A 846 -22.80 -2.77 36.08
C ASN A 846 -23.43 -1.44 35.64
N ILE A 847 -23.91 -1.40 34.39
CA ILE A 847 -24.47 -0.21 33.75
C ILE A 847 -25.92 -0.50 33.29
N LEU A 848 -26.78 0.50 33.38
CA LEU A 848 -28.16 0.46 32.87
C LEU A 848 -28.39 1.51 31.78
N ILE A 849 -28.99 1.14 30.66
CA ILE A 849 -29.50 2.11 29.69
C ILE A 849 -31.01 1.97 29.57
N LEU A 850 -31.69 3.12 29.64
CA LEU A 850 -33.13 3.22 29.51
C LEU A 850 -33.49 3.76 28.12
N ASN A 851 -34.24 2.98 27.34
CA ASN A 851 -34.73 3.40 26.04
C ASN A 851 -35.92 4.36 26.16
N THR A 852 -35.82 5.48 25.45
CA THR A 852 -36.80 6.56 25.38
C THR A 852 -36.96 7.01 23.92
N PRO A 853 -37.92 6.44 23.18
CA PRO A 853 -38.09 6.76 21.77
C PRO A 853 -38.75 8.14 21.56
N PRO A 854 -38.19 9.00 20.69
CA PRO A 854 -38.88 10.20 20.22
C PRO A 854 -40.14 9.85 19.41
N ASN A 855 -41.16 10.69 19.53
CA ASN A 855 -42.39 10.61 18.74
C ASN A 855 -42.21 11.11 17.29
N ARG A 856 -43.27 11.10 16.49
CA ARG A 856 -43.24 11.53 15.07
C ARG A 856 -42.94 13.02 14.90
N GLU A 857 -43.16 13.83 15.93
CA GLU A 857 -42.74 15.23 15.98
C GLU A 857 -41.24 15.39 16.27
N GLY A 858 -40.50 14.30 16.45
CA GLY A 858 -39.07 14.27 16.74
C GLY A 858 -38.71 14.74 18.14
N LYS A 859 -39.59 14.53 19.11
CA LYS A 859 -39.43 14.92 20.52
C LYS A 859 -39.59 13.72 21.45
N ILE A 860 -38.83 13.69 22.55
CA ILE A 860 -39.07 12.73 23.62
C ILE A 860 -40.46 13.02 24.23
N ARG A 861 -41.24 11.97 24.48
CA ARG A 861 -42.60 12.10 25.01
C ARG A 861 -42.58 12.76 26.40
N PRO A 862 -43.54 13.63 26.73
CA PRO A 862 -43.60 14.27 28.05
C PRO A 862 -43.59 13.27 29.22
N GLU A 863 -44.26 12.13 29.07
CA GLU A 863 -44.32 11.09 30.11
C GLU A 863 -42.95 10.44 30.35
N ASP A 864 -42.19 10.15 29.28
CA ASP A 864 -40.82 9.64 29.40
C ASP A 864 -39.94 10.64 30.16
N VAL A 865 -40.05 11.94 29.85
CA VAL A 865 -39.30 13.00 30.54
C VAL A 865 -39.65 13.05 32.03
N ASN A 866 -40.94 12.98 32.38
CA ASN A 866 -41.41 13.03 33.75
C ASN A 866 -40.90 11.84 34.57
N LEU A 867 -41.05 10.62 34.04
CA LEU A 867 -40.59 9.39 34.70
C LEU A 867 -39.08 9.37 34.91
N LEU A 868 -38.29 9.84 33.93
CA LEU A 868 -36.84 9.93 34.07
C LEU A 868 -36.41 10.94 35.15
N ILE A 869 -37.12 12.08 35.26
CA ILE A 869 -36.88 13.07 36.31
C ILE A 869 -37.28 12.51 37.68
N GLU A 870 -38.41 11.82 37.77
CA GLU A 870 -38.85 11.18 39.02
C GLU A 870 -37.85 10.10 39.47
N LEU A 871 -37.40 9.24 38.54
CA LEU A 871 -36.39 8.22 38.82
C LEU A 871 -35.13 8.82 39.41
N LYS A 872 -34.62 9.92 38.83
CA LYS A 872 -33.45 10.63 39.35
C LYS A 872 -33.61 11.05 40.81
N GLU A 873 -34.77 11.58 41.18
CA GLU A 873 -35.01 12.02 42.55
C GLU A 873 -35.16 10.85 43.53
N ARG A 874 -35.63 9.69 43.05
CA ARG A 874 -35.70 8.45 43.83
C ARG A 874 -34.33 7.83 44.07
N ILE A 875 -33.47 7.73 43.06
CA ILE A 875 -32.16 7.08 43.19
C ILE A 875 -31.10 7.94 43.93
N LYS A 876 -31.39 9.22 44.18
CA LYS A 876 -30.59 10.08 45.08
C LYS A 876 -30.78 9.74 46.57
N LYS A 877 -31.92 9.13 46.92
CA LYS A 877 -32.25 8.66 48.27
C LYS A 877 -31.65 7.26 48.46
#